data_AF-A0A7Y5CPQ6-F1
#
_entry.id   AF-A0A7Y5CPQ6-F1
#
_cell.length_a   1.000
_cell.length_b   1.000
_cell.length_c   1.000
_cell.angle_alpha   90.00
_cell.angle_beta   90.00
_cell.angle_gamma   90.00
#
_symmetry.space_group_name_H-M   'P 1'
#
loop_
_entity.id
_entity.type
_entity.pdbx_description
1 polymer ?
#
loop_
_entity_poly.entity_id
_entity_poly.type
_entity_poly.pdbx_seq_one_letter_code
_entity_poly.pdbx_strand_id
1 'polypeptide(L)'
;MPNASRKYFLSTSKAIGLGYLVLLLLSHGARLFAPAETPARPEQKLMTLRAVARDQVLPQQVKLAYEDLQPVQSANPPVVLLLHGSPVASITFAGFAPLLGRNCRVLVPDLPGFGHSTLRLPDYSIRSHAEYVLQMLDILGIARVHVVAYSMGGGVALHLAGRAPERVQSLTMVSSIGVQELELLGDYHLNHAVHGLQLGLLWLLQEGVPHFGYLDDAFLNVSYARNFFDSDQRPLRGLLSQYQGPMLIVHGRNDPLVPLAAAREHHRIVPQSELQILSGGHELIFRKPELLAAVIDQFIQRVEQGGGLTRVQAAPERLTLARQSFDAAQIPPPQGLGLVALVLLLALATFVSEDLTCISAGLLVARGTLGYFSATLGCFAGIVCGDFLLFLAGKLLGRHALSRPPLQWFVKASAIARGRQWFEREGARVILLSRFLPGSRLPTYVAAGSLNLSFWKFAGYFLLAAALWTPALVGLAALLGGKVMTWLALYEKYSWRILMALAMGLWLLARLVIPLFSFRGRRLLLSKWRRLTRWEFWPLWAFYPPVVAYCLYLACKYRSLTVFTAANPAIFAGGVIGESKSAILAGLANADGYVARYRLISGTAPVEQRIQGVRAFLHELDLTFPIVLKPDVGQRGAGVAVIRSEEEVRDYLRQAAGDTIVQEYVAGHEFGVFYYRYPDQVQGEVFAITDKRFLTLQGDGRRTLEELILSDNRAVCMAPFHLEKHQQGLFEIPAAGEQVALVELGTHCRGAVFYDGSRVKTPQLERVIDRISRSFAGFYFGRYDIRTPSLADFKAGENFKVIELNGVTSEATSIYDPSNSLWRAYRVLLQQWRIAFEIGAQNRARGVKPASLRELLRLLSGAKPQN
;
A
#
# COMPACT_ATOMS: atom_id res chain seq x y z
N MET A 1 -24.00 -11.17 31.50
CA MET A 1 -23.27 -12.40 31.13
C MET A 1 -23.16 -12.56 29.60
N PRO A 2 -22.05 -12.12 28.95
CA PRO A 2 -21.74 -12.50 27.56
C PRO A 2 -20.31 -13.04 27.34
N ASN A 3 -19.53 -13.30 28.40
CA ASN A 3 -18.11 -13.69 28.27
C ASN A 3 -17.87 -15.21 28.07
N ALA A 4 -18.82 -16.07 28.45
CA ALA A 4 -18.63 -17.52 28.38
C ALA A 4 -18.75 -18.07 26.95
N SER A 5 -19.73 -17.60 26.16
CA SER A 5 -19.90 -18.00 24.76
C SER A 5 -18.75 -17.55 23.85
N ARG A 6 -18.07 -16.45 24.23
CA ARG A 6 -16.96 -15.84 23.49
C ARG A 6 -15.67 -16.66 23.52
N LYS A 7 -15.38 -17.33 24.65
CA LYS A 7 -14.21 -18.23 24.79
C LYS A 7 -14.40 -19.53 24.03
N TYR A 8 -15.61 -20.09 24.03
CA TYR A 8 -15.93 -21.29 23.27
C TYR A 8 -15.79 -21.06 21.76
N PHE A 9 -16.37 -19.99 21.20
CA PHE A 9 -16.35 -19.75 19.74
C PHE A 9 -14.94 -19.51 19.17
N LEU A 10 -14.04 -18.86 19.92
CA LEU A 10 -12.64 -18.65 19.54
C LEU A 10 -11.77 -19.91 19.68
N SER A 11 -12.17 -20.85 20.52
CA SER A 11 -11.53 -22.16 20.68
C SER A 11 -11.90 -23.10 19.54
N THR A 12 -13.19 -23.17 19.18
CA THR A 12 -13.67 -24.01 18.08
C THR A 12 -13.14 -23.57 16.72
N SER A 13 -13.06 -22.26 16.45
CA SER A 13 -12.55 -21.76 15.17
C SER A 13 -11.06 -22.07 14.95
N LYS A 14 -10.25 -22.05 16.01
CA LYS A 14 -8.84 -22.47 15.95
C LYS A 14 -8.69 -23.98 15.73
N ALA A 15 -9.53 -24.79 16.38
CA ALA A 15 -9.53 -26.24 16.21
C ALA A 15 -9.94 -26.65 14.78
N ILE A 16 -10.97 -26.00 14.22
CA ILE A 16 -11.41 -26.21 12.83
C ILE A 16 -10.30 -25.81 11.85
N GLY A 17 -9.65 -24.66 12.06
CA GLY A 17 -8.55 -24.20 11.21
C GLY A 17 -7.34 -25.15 11.24
N LEU A 18 -6.96 -25.65 12.42
CA LEU A 18 -5.88 -26.62 12.55
C LEU A 18 -6.24 -27.96 11.90
N GLY A 19 -7.46 -28.45 12.09
CA GLY A 19 -7.95 -29.68 11.48
C GLY A 19 -7.95 -29.62 9.95
N TYR A 20 -8.39 -28.50 9.37
CA TYR A 20 -8.32 -28.27 7.93
C TYR A 20 -6.87 -28.26 7.40
N LEU A 21 -5.94 -27.59 8.08
CA LEU A 21 -4.52 -27.58 7.68
C LEU A 21 -3.90 -28.99 7.70
N VAL A 22 -4.23 -29.79 8.72
CA VAL A 22 -3.78 -31.19 8.80
C VAL A 22 -4.33 -32.01 7.64
N LEU A 23 -5.64 -31.91 7.35
CA LEU A 23 -6.24 -32.59 6.21
C LEU A 23 -5.63 -32.16 4.87
N LEU A 24 -5.32 -30.86 4.72
CA LEU A 24 -4.69 -30.33 3.52
C LEU A 24 -3.29 -30.91 3.32
N LEU A 25 -2.47 -30.95 4.38
CA LEU A 25 -1.13 -31.55 4.36
C LEU A 25 -1.18 -33.06 4.05
N LEU A 26 -2.13 -33.79 4.65
CA LEU A 26 -2.32 -35.22 4.37
C LEU A 26 -2.77 -35.46 2.93
N SER A 27 -3.65 -34.62 2.39
CA SER A 27 -4.07 -34.67 0.99
C SER A 27 -2.88 -34.47 0.03
N HIS A 28 -2.04 -33.46 0.29
CA HIS A 28 -0.82 -33.24 -0.50
C HIS A 28 0.18 -34.39 -0.36
N GLY A 29 0.34 -34.94 0.84
CA GLY A 29 1.16 -36.13 1.08
C GLY A 29 0.69 -37.32 0.25
N ALA A 30 -0.62 -37.62 0.26
CA ALA A 30 -1.20 -38.71 -0.53
C ALA A 30 -0.95 -38.54 -2.05
N ARG A 31 -1.06 -37.31 -2.57
CA ARG A 31 -0.82 -37.00 -3.99
C ARG A 31 0.64 -37.20 -4.42
N LEU A 32 1.61 -37.07 -3.51
CA LEU A 32 3.03 -37.35 -3.81
C LEU A 32 3.30 -38.85 -3.99
N PHE A 33 2.49 -39.71 -3.36
CA PHE A 33 2.61 -41.17 -3.47
C PHE A 33 1.64 -41.79 -4.49
N ALA A 34 0.71 -41.00 -5.04
CA ALA A 34 -0.16 -41.43 -6.12
C ALA A 34 0.66 -41.67 -7.41
N PRO A 35 0.37 -42.73 -8.18
CA PRO A 35 1.06 -42.96 -9.45
C PRO A 35 0.88 -41.76 -10.37
N ALA A 36 1.99 -41.27 -10.95
CA ALA A 36 2.02 -40.05 -11.74
C ALA A 36 1.33 -40.17 -13.12
N GLU A 37 0.94 -41.39 -13.52
CA GLU A 37 0.41 -41.70 -14.85
C GLU A 37 -0.76 -42.68 -14.73
N THR A 38 -1.84 -42.37 -15.45
CA THR A 38 -2.98 -43.26 -15.62
C THR A 38 -2.60 -44.36 -16.61
N PRO A 39 -2.77 -45.66 -16.28
CA PRO A 39 -2.43 -46.74 -17.19
C PRO A 39 -3.23 -46.62 -18.49
N ALA A 40 -2.57 -46.86 -19.63
CA ALA A 40 -3.20 -46.81 -20.95
C ALA A 40 -4.29 -47.87 -21.09
N ARG A 41 -5.30 -47.59 -21.92
CA ARG A 41 -6.34 -48.58 -22.25
C ARG A 41 -5.75 -49.73 -23.09
N PRO A 42 -6.33 -50.94 -23.05
CA PRO A 42 -5.81 -52.09 -23.80
C PRO A 42 -5.63 -51.85 -25.30
N GLU A 43 -6.49 -51.02 -25.90
CA GLU A 43 -6.47 -50.62 -27.31
C GLU A 43 -5.43 -49.52 -27.64
N GLN A 44 -4.84 -48.88 -26.64
CA GLN A 44 -3.90 -47.78 -26.81
C GLN A 44 -2.44 -48.27 -26.78
N LYS A 45 -1.63 -47.69 -27.67
CA LYS A 45 -0.17 -47.81 -27.67
C LYS A 45 0.43 -46.59 -26.97
N LEU A 46 1.61 -46.78 -26.36
CA LEU A 46 2.39 -45.70 -25.76
C LEU A 46 3.65 -45.44 -26.59
N MET A 47 3.95 -44.18 -26.85
CA MET A 47 5.22 -43.75 -27.42
C MET A 47 5.87 -42.66 -26.58
N THR A 48 7.20 -42.58 -26.63
CA THR A 48 7.97 -41.57 -25.90
C THR A 48 8.37 -40.45 -26.86
N LEU A 49 7.99 -39.22 -26.50
CA LEU A 49 8.30 -37.98 -27.20
C LEU A 49 9.20 -37.10 -26.34
N ARG A 50 9.71 -36.02 -26.94
CA ARG A 50 10.40 -34.95 -26.22
C ARG A 50 9.44 -33.82 -25.91
N ALA A 51 9.46 -33.33 -24.67
CA ALA A 51 8.65 -32.20 -24.23
C ALA A 51 8.90 -30.97 -25.09
N VAL A 52 7.87 -30.14 -25.28
CA VAL A 52 7.91 -28.91 -26.08
C VAL A 52 7.43 -27.75 -25.21
N ALA A 53 8.11 -26.61 -25.32
CA ALA A 53 7.63 -25.34 -24.78
C ALA A 53 8.04 -24.19 -25.70
N ARG A 54 7.09 -23.34 -26.10
CA ARG A 54 7.33 -22.16 -26.97
C ARG A 54 8.19 -22.49 -28.20
N ASP A 55 7.81 -23.52 -28.95
CA ASP A 55 8.51 -24.00 -30.16
C ASP A 55 9.92 -24.60 -29.92
N GLN A 56 10.30 -24.85 -28.66
CA GLN A 56 11.58 -25.47 -28.32
C GLN A 56 11.37 -26.88 -27.77
N VAL A 57 12.10 -27.84 -28.36
CA VAL A 57 12.17 -29.21 -27.87
C VAL A 57 13.11 -29.28 -26.67
N LEU A 58 12.59 -29.78 -25.56
CA LEU A 58 13.27 -29.90 -24.28
C LEU A 58 13.89 -31.31 -24.10
N PRO A 59 14.81 -31.48 -23.14
CA PRO A 59 15.37 -32.81 -22.82
C PRO A 59 14.40 -33.72 -22.05
N GLN A 60 13.37 -33.16 -21.42
CA GLN A 60 12.36 -33.93 -20.69
C GLN A 60 11.56 -34.84 -21.65
N GLN A 61 11.25 -36.05 -21.21
CA GLN A 61 10.41 -36.99 -21.96
C GLN A 61 8.92 -36.85 -21.59
N VAL A 62 8.06 -37.08 -22.57
CA VAL A 62 6.59 -37.08 -22.46
C VAL A 62 6.08 -38.37 -23.07
N LYS A 63 5.14 -39.05 -22.42
CA LYS A 63 4.46 -40.22 -22.99
C LYS A 63 3.20 -39.78 -23.71
N LEU A 64 3.04 -40.26 -24.94
CA LEU A 64 1.85 -40.08 -25.75
C LEU A 64 1.13 -41.44 -25.88
N ALA A 65 -0.11 -41.50 -25.41
CA ALA A 65 -1.03 -42.59 -25.68
C ALA A 65 -1.76 -42.35 -27.01
N TYR A 66 -1.91 -43.38 -27.83
CA TYR A 66 -2.63 -43.26 -29.12
C TYR A 66 -3.24 -44.60 -29.56
N GLU A 67 -4.32 -44.54 -30.32
CA GLU A 67 -4.90 -45.68 -31.03
C GLU A 67 -4.42 -45.68 -32.49
N ASP A 68 -4.20 -46.86 -33.08
CA ASP A 68 -3.73 -47.05 -34.46
C ASP A 68 -4.54 -48.18 -35.13
N LEU A 69 -5.65 -47.79 -35.75
CA LEU A 69 -6.59 -48.69 -36.40
C LEU A 69 -6.15 -48.93 -37.85
N GLN A 70 -5.82 -50.18 -38.17
CA GLN A 70 -5.46 -50.61 -39.52
C GLN A 70 -6.70 -51.09 -40.28
N PRO A 71 -6.85 -50.77 -41.58
CA PRO A 71 -7.94 -51.30 -42.38
C PRO A 71 -7.70 -52.75 -42.75
N VAL A 72 -8.79 -53.49 -42.99
CA VAL A 72 -8.75 -54.95 -43.16
C VAL A 72 -8.22 -55.37 -44.54
N GLN A 73 -8.38 -54.55 -45.59
CA GLN A 73 -8.20 -54.97 -47.00
C GLN A 73 -7.47 -53.98 -47.92
N SER A 74 -6.63 -53.08 -47.40
CA SER A 74 -5.87 -52.13 -48.25
C SER A 74 -4.37 -52.23 -48.01
N ALA A 75 -3.60 -52.43 -49.09
CA ALA A 75 -2.13 -52.51 -49.03
C ALA A 75 -1.46 -51.15 -48.80
N ASN A 76 -2.11 -50.05 -49.19
CA ASN A 76 -1.62 -48.69 -48.96
C ASN A 76 -2.80 -47.72 -48.71
N PRO A 77 -3.45 -47.81 -47.55
CA PRO A 77 -4.63 -47.01 -47.25
C PRO A 77 -4.28 -45.53 -46.99
N PRO A 78 -5.21 -44.60 -47.28
CA PRO A 78 -5.12 -43.23 -46.79
C PRO A 78 -4.94 -43.21 -45.28
N VAL A 79 -4.05 -42.35 -44.78
CA VAL A 79 -3.81 -42.21 -43.35
C VAL A 79 -4.58 -41.01 -42.82
N VAL A 80 -5.42 -41.23 -41.81
CA VAL A 80 -6.27 -40.22 -41.19
C VAL A 80 -5.83 -40.00 -39.75
N LEU A 81 -5.56 -38.76 -39.38
CA LEU A 81 -5.23 -38.33 -38.03
C LEU A 81 -6.44 -37.64 -37.39
N LEU A 82 -6.95 -38.18 -36.28
CA LEU A 82 -8.08 -37.61 -35.53
C LEU A 82 -7.57 -36.81 -34.33
N LEU A 83 -7.81 -35.50 -34.32
CA LEU A 83 -7.41 -34.60 -33.24
C LEU A 83 -8.61 -34.19 -32.39
N HIS A 84 -8.61 -34.59 -31.11
CA HIS A 84 -9.72 -34.34 -30.20
C HIS A 84 -9.79 -32.89 -29.70
N GLY A 85 -10.92 -32.56 -29.06
CA GLY A 85 -11.16 -31.27 -28.39
C GLY A 85 -10.71 -31.25 -26.93
N SER A 86 -10.99 -30.15 -26.23
CA SER A 86 -10.73 -29.98 -24.79
C SER A 86 -12.06 -29.93 -24.02
N PRO A 87 -12.21 -30.54 -22.82
CA PRO A 87 -11.21 -31.27 -22.03
C PRO A 87 -11.09 -32.77 -22.37
N VAL A 88 -11.66 -33.20 -23.49
CA VAL A 88 -11.79 -34.62 -23.84
C VAL A 88 -10.49 -35.23 -24.40
N ALA A 89 -10.53 -36.49 -24.83
CA ALA A 89 -9.39 -37.28 -25.31
C ALA A 89 -9.79 -38.22 -26.47
N SER A 90 -8.96 -39.18 -26.87
CA SER A 90 -9.24 -40.17 -27.94
C SER A 90 -10.56 -40.91 -27.78
N ILE A 91 -11.03 -41.13 -26.55
CA ILE A 91 -12.33 -41.75 -26.24
C ILE A 91 -13.52 -41.06 -26.95
N THR A 92 -13.42 -39.77 -27.26
CA THR A 92 -14.45 -39.04 -28.03
C THR A 92 -14.69 -39.64 -29.41
N PHE A 93 -13.70 -40.31 -29.98
CA PHE A 93 -13.79 -40.94 -31.28
C PHE A 93 -14.13 -42.43 -31.22
N ALA A 94 -14.39 -43.03 -30.05
CA ALA A 94 -14.60 -44.49 -29.95
C ALA A 94 -15.72 -45.02 -30.87
N GLY A 95 -16.82 -44.26 -31.02
CA GLY A 95 -17.91 -44.60 -31.95
C GLY A 95 -17.69 -44.16 -33.40
N PHE A 96 -16.67 -43.34 -33.67
CA PHE A 96 -16.43 -42.69 -34.97
C PHE A 96 -15.20 -43.27 -35.70
N ALA A 97 -14.07 -43.46 -35.00
CA ALA A 97 -12.82 -43.95 -35.57
C ALA A 97 -12.95 -45.31 -36.28
N PRO A 98 -13.69 -46.31 -35.74
CA PRO A 98 -13.86 -47.59 -36.43
C PRO A 98 -14.63 -47.49 -37.75
N LEU A 99 -15.47 -46.46 -37.93
CA LEU A 99 -16.23 -46.26 -39.17
C LEU A 99 -15.31 -45.82 -40.31
N LEU A 100 -14.37 -44.91 -40.04
CA LEU A 100 -13.32 -44.50 -40.99
C LEU A 100 -12.24 -45.59 -41.16
N GLY A 101 -11.96 -46.36 -40.10
CA GLY A 101 -10.99 -47.45 -40.08
C GLY A 101 -11.30 -48.61 -41.05
N ARG A 102 -12.49 -48.63 -41.65
CA ARG A 102 -12.85 -49.60 -42.71
C ARG A 102 -12.03 -49.41 -43.98
N ASN A 103 -11.80 -48.15 -44.36
CA ASN A 103 -11.16 -47.77 -45.62
C ASN A 103 -9.79 -47.09 -45.42
N CYS A 104 -9.56 -46.50 -44.25
CA CYS A 104 -8.37 -45.72 -43.94
C CYS A 104 -7.59 -46.33 -42.76
N ARG A 105 -6.29 -46.03 -42.66
CA ARG A 105 -5.54 -46.20 -41.41
C ARG A 105 -5.83 -45.00 -40.52
N VAL A 106 -6.33 -45.21 -39.30
CA VAL A 106 -6.78 -44.12 -38.42
C VAL A 106 -5.89 -44.04 -37.18
N LEU A 107 -5.29 -42.87 -36.96
CA LEU A 107 -4.48 -42.54 -35.79
C LEU A 107 -5.26 -41.61 -34.87
N VAL A 108 -5.36 -41.98 -33.59
CA VAL A 108 -6.12 -41.21 -32.58
C VAL A 108 -5.26 -40.97 -31.34
N PRO A 109 -4.43 -39.92 -31.32
CA PRO A 109 -3.65 -39.58 -30.13
C PRO A 109 -4.52 -38.99 -29.01
N ASP A 110 -4.17 -39.31 -27.77
CA ASP A 110 -4.46 -38.47 -26.61
C ASP A 110 -3.41 -37.36 -26.60
N LEU A 111 -3.78 -36.13 -26.96
CA LEU A 111 -2.86 -35.01 -26.91
C LEU A 111 -2.29 -34.88 -25.48
N PRO A 112 -0.97 -34.60 -25.32
CA PRO A 112 -0.38 -34.48 -24.01
C PRO A 112 -1.15 -33.47 -23.14
N GLY A 113 -1.34 -33.78 -21.85
CA GLY A 113 -2.22 -33.04 -20.95
C GLY A 113 -3.64 -33.62 -20.83
N PHE A 114 -4.01 -34.58 -21.69
CA PHE A 114 -5.33 -35.22 -21.72
C PHE A 114 -5.21 -36.75 -21.76
N GLY A 115 -6.32 -37.42 -21.43
CA GLY A 115 -6.47 -38.88 -21.53
C GLY A 115 -5.39 -39.63 -20.76
N HIS A 116 -4.76 -40.59 -21.43
CA HIS A 116 -3.71 -41.45 -20.86
C HIS A 116 -2.29 -41.00 -21.26
N SER A 117 -2.15 -39.84 -21.88
CA SER A 117 -0.85 -39.19 -22.10
C SER A 117 -0.36 -38.49 -20.84
N THR A 118 0.92 -38.12 -20.81
CA THR A 118 1.47 -37.35 -19.68
C THR A 118 0.65 -36.09 -19.41
N LEU A 119 0.08 -35.98 -18.21
CA LEU A 119 -0.84 -34.90 -17.83
C LEU A 119 -0.13 -33.60 -17.44
N ARG A 120 1.13 -33.68 -16.99
CA ARG A 120 1.92 -32.52 -16.53
C ARG A 120 2.91 -32.07 -17.60
N LEU A 121 2.68 -30.88 -18.15
CA LEU A 121 3.48 -30.34 -19.25
C LEU A 121 4.06 -28.96 -18.91
N PRO A 122 5.21 -28.60 -19.50
CA PRO A 122 5.72 -27.24 -19.45
C PRO A 122 4.81 -26.24 -20.20
N ASP A 123 4.14 -26.69 -21.27
CA ASP A 123 3.31 -25.86 -22.16
C ASP A 123 2.14 -26.69 -22.71
N TYR A 124 0.90 -26.21 -22.49
CA TYR A 124 -0.34 -26.87 -22.90
C TYR A 124 -0.97 -26.26 -24.15
N SER A 125 -0.27 -25.36 -24.83
CA SER A 125 -0.81 -24.63 -25.98
C SER A 125 -1.08 -25.54 -27.18
N ILE A 126 -2.10 -25.18 -27.96
CA ILE A 126 -2.42 -25.80 -29.26
C ILE A 126 -1.23 -25.84 -30.23
N ARG A 127 -0.30 -24.88 -30.10
CA ARG A 127 0.94 -24.81 -30.87
C ARG A 127 1.91 -25.92 -30.46
N SER A 128 2.13 -26.10 -29.16
CA SER A 128 2.97 -27.20 -28.64
C SER A 128 2.36 -28.57 -28.94
N HIS A 129 1.02 -28.69 -28.93
CA HIS A 129 0.33 -29.90 -29.40
C HIS A 129 0.62 -30.26 -30.86
N ALA A 130 0.76 -29.26 -31.75
CA ALA A 130 1.11 -29.51 -33.15
C ALA A 130 2.53 -30.09 -33.29
N GLU A 131 3.48 -29.65 -32.46
CA GLU A 131 4.84 -30.21 -32.43
C GLU A 131 4.87 -31.66 -31.91
N TYR A 132 4.03 -32.00 -30.92
CA TYR A 132 3.91 -33.40 -30.46
C TYR A 132 3.34 -34.31 -31.55
N VAL A 133 2.37 -33.81 -32.32
CA VAL A 133 1.82 -34.52 -33.48
C VAL A 133 2.90 -34.73 -34.56
N LEU A 134 3.72 -33.72 -34.85
CA LEU A 134 4.84 -33.86 -35.79
C LEU A 134 5.83 -34.94 -35.35
N GLN A 135 6.24 -34.92 -34.08
CA GLN A 135 7.12 -35.96 -33.52
C GLN A 135 6.50 -37.36 -33.64
N MET A 136 5.20 -37.50 -33.37
CA MET A 136 4.47 -38.76 -33.56
C MET A 136 4.54 -39.24 -35.01
N LEU A 137 4.25 -38.37 -35.98
CA LEU A 137 4.29 -38.73 -37.39
C LEU A 137 5.71 -39.12 -37.86
N ASP A 138 6.73 -38.45 -37.34
CA ASP A 138 8.13 -38.75 -37.65
C ASP A 138 8.55 -40.13 -37.11
N ILE A 139 8.20 -40.44 -35.86
CA ILE A 139 8.50 -41.74 -35.24
C ILE A 139 7.75 -42.88 -35.95
N LEU A 140 6.51 -42.63 -36.40
CA LEU A 140 5.72 -43.62 -37.15
C LEU A 140 6.12 -43.72 -38.63
N GLY A 141 7.02 -42.87 -39.12
CA GLY A 141 7.47 -42.84 -40.52
C GLY A 141 6.37 -42.42 -41.50
N ILE A 142 5.41 -41.60 -41.08
CA ILE A 142 4.25 -41.22 -41.87
C ILE A 142 4.50 -39.87 -42.54
N ALA A 143 4.66 -39.89 -43.86
CA ALA A 143 4.99 -38.70 -44.63
C ALA A 143 3.83 -37.69 -44.71
N ARG A 144 2.59 -38.17 -44.92
CA ARG A 144 1.43 -37.30 -45.15
C ARG A 144 0.15 -37.90 -44.58
N VAL A 145 -0.74 -37.06 -44.07
CA VAL A 145 -2.02 -37.47 -43.47
C VAL A 145 -3.18 -36.56 -43.86
N HIS A 146 -4.39 -37.13 -43.88
CA HIS A 146 -5.63 -36.37 -43.77
C HIS A 146 -5.90 -36.03 -42.30
N VAL A 147 -6.12 -34.77 -41.98
CA VAL A 147 -6.36 -34.35 -40.59
C VAL A 147 -7.85 -34.09 -40.39
N VAL A 148 -8.46 -34.78 -39.44
CA VAL A 148 -9.83 -34.51 -38.99
C VAL A 148 -9.75 -33.99 -37.57
N ALA A 149 -10.15 -32.74 -37.40
CA ALA A 149 -9.93 -32.00 -36.17
C ALA A 149 -11.26 -31.59 -35.55
N TYR A 150 -11.43 -31.85 -34.26
CA TYR A 150 -12.63 -31.52 -33.50
C TYR A 150 -12.36 -30.42 -32.47
N SER A 151 -13.20 -29.38 -32.43
CA SER A 151 -13.14 -28.34 -31.39
C SER A 151 -11.75 -27.68 -31.30
N MET A 152 -11.10 -27.72 -30.13
CA MET A 152 -9.72 -27.26 -29.91
C MET A 152 -8.71 -27.88 -30.87
N GLY A 153 -8.90 -29.15 -31.25
CA GLY A 153 -8.03 -29.85 -32.21
C GLY A 153 -7.92 -29.14 -33.55
N GLY A 154 -8.90 -28.31 -33.93
CA GLY A 154 -8.82 -27.44 -35.10
C GLY A 154 -7.67 -26.45 -35.04
N GLY A 155 -7.44 -25.84 -33.87
CA GLY A 155 -6.29 -24.96 -33.65
C GLY A 155 -4.95 -25.69 -33.79
N VAL A 156 -4.88 -26.93 -33.27
CA VAL A 156 -3.71 -27.81 -33.43
C VAL A 156 -3.47 -28.13 -34.90
N ALA A 157 -4.51 -28.48 -35.64
CA ALA A 157 -4.44 -28.81 -37.06
C ALA A 157 -4.01 -27.62 -37.92
N LEU A 158 -4.46 -26.40 -37.59
CA LEU A 158 -4.04 -25.18 -38.28
C LEU A 158 -2.57 -24.86 -38.01
N HIS A 159 -2.09 -25.05 -36.78
CA HIS A 159 -0.66 -24.92 -36.48
C HIS A 159 0.19 -25.98 -37.21
N LEU A 160 -0.27 -27.22 -37.24
CA LEU A 160 0.36 -28.30 -38.00
C LEU A 160 0.47 -27.94 -39.50
N ALA A 161 -0.65 -27.55 -40.12
CA ALA A 161 -0.69 -27.17 -41.52
C ALA A 161 0.13 -25.91 -41.84
N GLY A 162 0.22 -24.96 -40.90
CA GLY A 162 1.03 -23.76 -41.04
C GLY A 162 2.53 -24.01 -40.96
N ARG A 163 2.93 -25.01 -40.17
CA ARG A 163 4.33 -25.31 -39.88
C ARG A 163 4.93 -26.37 -40.80
N ALA A 164 4.15 -27.37 -41.17
CA ALA A 164 4.55 -28.47 -42.04
C ALA A 164 3.44 -28.77 -43.06
N PRO A 165 3.12 -27.82 -43.97
CA PRO A 165 2.02 -27.95 -44.93
C PRO A 165 2.12 -29.21 -45.82
N GLU A 166 3.34 -29.67 -46.11
CA GLU A 166 3.61 -30.87 -46.88
C GLU A 166 3.11 -32.16 -46.19
N ARG A 167 2.97 -32.13 -44.86
CA ARG A 167 2.47 -33.26 -44.06
C ARG A 167 0.94 -33.36 -44.08
N VAL A 168 0.24 -32.33 -44.52
CA VAL A 168 -1.23 -32.26 -44.50
C VAL A 168 -1.79 -32.43 -45.92
N GLN A 169 -2.51 -33.53 -46.14
CA GLN A 169 -3.15 -33.83 -47.43
C GLN A 169 -4.47 -33.11 -47.62
N SER A 170 -5.33 -33.17 -46.60
CA SER A 170 -6.50 -32.34 -46.47
C SER A 170 -6.81 -32.09 -45.00
N LEU A 171 -7.64 -31.07 -44.74
CA LEU A 171 -8.04 -30.66 -43.41
C LEU A 171 -9.56 -30.65 -43.28
N THR A 172 -10.08 -31.42 -42.34
CA THR A 172 -11.49 -31.42 -41.97
C THR A 172 -11.66 -30.77 -40.60
N MET A 173 -12.42 -29.68 -40.55
CA MET A 173 -12.73 -28.94 -39.32
C MET A 173 -14.14 -29.29 -38.86
N VAL A 174 -14.25 -29.98 -37.72
CA VAL A 174 -15.53 -30.38 -37.12
C VAL A 174 -15.76 -29.54 -35.87
N SER A 175 -16.79 -28.70 -35.85
CA SER A 175 -17.12 -27.86 -34.68
C SER A 175 -15.90 -27.14 -34.07
N SER A 176 -14.99 -26.67 -34.91
CA SER A 176 -13.62 -26.34 -34.51
C SER A 176 -13.37 -24.85 -34.28
N ILE A 177 -12.38 -24.52 -33.45
CA ILE A 177 -11.90 -23.14 -33.29
C ILE A 177 -11.06 -22.70 -34.51
N GLY A 178 -10.89 -21.39 -34.70
CA GLY A 178 -9.99 -20.85 -35.73
C GLY A 178 -10.03 -19.34 -35.94
N VAL A 179 -11.05 -18.66 -35.42
CA VAL A 179 -11.19 -17.20 -35.47
C VAL A 179 -11.53 -16.68 -34.08
N GLN A 180 -10.51 -16.15 -33.39
CA GLN A 180 -10.60 -15.74 -31.99
C GLN A 180 -11.66 -14.66 -31.75
N GLU A 181 -11.95 -13.83 -32.75
CA GLU A 181 -12.91 -12.74 -32.67
C GLU A 181 -14.35 -13.22 -32.43
N LEU A 182 -14.62 -14.50 -32.71
CA LEU A 182 -15.91 -15.16 -32.50
C LEU A 182 -15.91 -16.13 -31.30
N GLU A 183 -14.81 -16.19 -30.55
CA GLU A 183 -14.66 -17.05 -29.38
C GLU A 183 -14.87 -16.25 -28.09
N LEU A 184 -15.69 -16.77 -27.18
CA LEU A 184 -15.99 -16.21 -25.86
C LEU A 184 -16.37 -14.70 -25.90
N LEU A 185 -15.45 -13.78 -25.56
CA LEU A 185 -15.67 -12.32 -25.55
C LEU A 185 -15.11 -11.61 -26.80
N GLY A 186 -14.54 -12.34 -27.75
CA GLY A 186 -14.06 -11.82 -29.03
C GLY A 186 -12.76 -11.00 -28.97
N ASP A 187 -12.09 -10.94 -27.81
CA ASP A 187 -10.84 -10.21 -27.60
C ASP A 187 -9.83 -11.07 -26.84
N TYR A 188 -8.57 -11.09 -27.30
CA TYR A 188 -7.52 -11.92 -26.73
C TYR A 188 -7.31 -11.62 -25.25
N HIS A 189 -7.17 -10.35 -24.88
CA HIS A 189 -6.81 -9.98 -23.51
C HIS A 189 -7.97 -10.24 -22.55
N LEU A 190 -9.21 -10.01 -23.00
CA LEU A 190 -10.40 -10.33 -22.21
C LEU A 190 -10.54 -11.84 -22.02
N ASN A 191 -10.43 -12.62 -23.10
CA ASN A 191 -10.51 -14.07 -23.04
C ASN A 191 -9.40 -14.65 -22.15
N HIS A 192 -8.17 -14.18 -22.33
CA HIS A 192 -7.02 -14.63 -21.54
C HIS A 192 -7.14 -14.25 -20.06
N ALA A 193 -7.75 -13.10 -19.73
CA ALA A 193 -8.09 -12.76 -18.34
C ALA A 193 -9.14 -13.73 -17.75
N VAL A 194 -10.18 -14.09 -18.50
CA VAL A 194 -11.18 -15.08 -18.07
C VAL A 194 -10.52 -16.45 -17.85
N HIS A 195 -9.68 -16.91 -18.77
CA HIS A 195 -8.95 -18.17 -18.62
C HIS A 195 -7.94 -18.13 -17.48
N GLY A 196 -7.31 -16.97 -17.22
CA GLY A 196 -6.42 -16.79 -16.06
C GLY A 196 -7.18 -16.88 -14.73
N LEU A 197 -8.37 -16.30 -14.64
CA LEU A 197 -9.25 -16.44 -13.48
C LEU A 197 -9.73 -17.88 -13.31
N GLN A 198 -10.12 -18.54 -14.40
CA GLN A 198 -10.51 -19.95 -14.41
C GLN A 198 -9.36 -20.85 -13.92
N LEU A 199 -8.14 -20.61 -14.42
CA LEU A 199 -6.94 -21.31 -13.98
C LEU A 199 -6.67 -21.09 -12.49
N GLY A 200 -6.71 -19.84 -12.03
CA GLY A 200 -6.52 -19.52 -10.61
C GLY A 200 -7.57 -20.19 -9.71
N LEU A 201 -8.83 -20.24 -10.14
CA LEU A 201 -9.91 -20.90 -9.40
C LEU A 201 -9.72 -22.42 -9.33
N LEU A 202 -9.48 -23.08 -10.48
CA LEU A 202 -9.27 -24.53 -10.50
C LEU A 202 -7.99 -24.92 -9.75
N TRP A 203 -6.93 -24.12 -9.86
CA TRP A 203 -5.72 -24.29 -9.06
C TRP A 203 -6.00 -24.14 -7.56
N LEU A 204 -6.76 -23.12 -7.15
CA LEU A 204 -7.12 -22.94 -5.73
C LEU A 204 -8.00 -24.08 -5.21
N LEU A 205 -8.93 -24.60 -6.02
CA LEU A 205 -9.75 -25.75 -5.65
C LEU A 205 -8.90 -27.02 -5.53
N GLN A 206 -7.98 -27.27 -6.46
CA GLN A 206 -7.10 -28.42 -6.43
C GLN A 206 -6.09 -28.34 -5.27
N GLU A 207 -5.42 -27.20 -5.10
CA GLU A 207 -4.35 -27.07 -4.09
C GLU A 207 -4.86 -26.68 -2.70
N GLY A 208 -6.04 -26.08 -2.61
CA GLY A 208 -6.65 -25.57 -1.39
C GLY A 208 -7.80 -26.41 -0.84
N VAL A 209 -8.23 -27.51 -1.49
CA VAL A 209 -9.25 -28.41 -0.93
C VAL A 209 -8.60 -29.76 -0.60
N PRO A 210 -8.74 -30.28 0.63
CA PRO A 210 -8.26 -31.63 0.93
C PRO A 210 -9.11 -32.66 0.18
N HIS A 211 -8.58 -33.23 -0.91
CA HIS A 211 -9.30 -34.11 -1.82
C HIS A 211 -8.59 -35.45 -2.12
N PHE A 212 -7.37 -35.66 -1.60
CA PHE A 212 -6.63 -36.93 -1.69
C PHE A 212 -6.49 -37.49 -3.13
N GLY A 213 -6.24 -36.61 -4.11
CA GLY A 213 -6.10 -36.98 -5.52
C GLY A 213 -7.40 -36.93 -6.34
N TYR A 214 -8.58 -36.88 -5.72
CA TYR A 214 -9.86 -36.91 -6.44
C TYR A 214 -10.06 -35.78 -7.48
N LEU A 215 -9.51 -34.59 -7.23
CA LEU A 215 -9.59 -33.46 -8.17
C LEU A 215 -8.47 -33.44 -9.21
N ASP A 216 -7.46 -34.31 -9.12
CA ASP A 216 -6.33 -34.30 -10.07
C ASP A 216 -6.79 -34.78 -11.47
N ASP A 217 -7.69 -35.78 -11.52
CA ASP A 217 -8.24 -36.37 -12.74
C ASP A 217 -9.67 -35.89 -13.05
N ALA A 218 -10.12 -34.81 -12.40
CA ALA A 218 -11.45 -34.26 -12.67
C ALA A 218 -11.60 -33.80 -14.12
N PHE A 219 -12.82 -33.92 -14.68
CA PHE A 219 -13.12 -33.52 -16.06
C PHE A 219 -12.75 -32.06 -16.37
N LEU A 220 -12.89 -31.18 -15.38
CA LEU A 220 -12.42 -29.79 -15.43
C LEU A 220 -11.28 -29.63 -14.42
N ASN A 221 -10.04 -29.85 -14.87
CA ASN A 221 -8.84 -29.77 -14.05
C ASN A 221 -7.91 -28.62 -14.50
N VAL A 222 -6.74 -28.52 -13.84
CA VAL A 222 -5.73 -27.51 -14.18
C VAL A 222 -5.17 -27.70 -15.59
N SER A 223 -5.03 -28.92 -16.10
CA SER A 223 -4.58 -29.17 -17.49
C SER A 223 -5.55 -28.59 -18.51
N TYR A 224 -6.86 -28.76 -18.29
CA TYR A 224 -7.91 -28.12 -19.09
C TYR A 224 -7.79 -26.59 -19.07
N ALA A 225 -7.69 -25.96 -17.89
CA ALA A 225 -7.56 -24.51 -17.83
C ALA A 225 -6.25 -24.00 -18.43
N ARG A 226 -5.13 -24.71 -18.21
CA ARG A 226 -3.83 -24.42 -18.82
C ARG A 226 -3.88 -24.49 -20.34
N ASN A 227 -4.63 -25.44 -20.92
CA ASN A 227 -4.77 -25.53 -22.37
C ASN A 227 -5.37 -24.25 -22.98
N PHE A 228 -6.40 -23.66 -22.36
CA PHE A 228 -6.95 -22.39 -22.84
C PHE A 228 -6.05 -21.19 -22.51
N PHE A 229 -5.46 -21.17 -21.31
CA PHE A 229 -4.62 -20.07 -20.88
C PHE A 229 -3.31 -19.99 -21.68
N ASP A 230 -2.61 -21.11 -21.87
CA ASP A 230 -1.33 -21.15 -22.58
C ASP A 230 -1.50 -20.93 -24.11
N SER A 231 -2.70 -21.16 -24.65
CA SER A 231 -2.97 -21.04 -26.09
C SER A 231 -3.18 -19.59 -26.53
N ASP A 232 -2.40 -19.16 -27.54
CA ASP A 232 -2.64 -17.92 -28.29
C ASP A 232 -3.36 -18.24 -29.61
N GLN A 233 -4.61 -17.79 -29.73
CA GLN A 233 -5.44 -18.04 -30.91
C GLN A 233 -5.33 -16.95 -31.99
N ARG A 234 -4.69 -15.80 -31.71
CA ARG A 234 -4.55 -14.70 -32.69
C ARG A 234 -3.93 -15.15 -34.02
N PRO A 235 -2.93 -16.07 -34.05
CA PRO A 235 -2.35 -16.53 -35.30
C PRO A 235 -3.30 -17.37 -36.18
N LEU A 236 -4.34 -18.00 -35.61
CA LEU A 236 -5.16 -19.01 -36.31
C LEU A 236 -5.86 -18.45 -37.55
N ARG A 237 -6.33 -17.19 -37.49
CA ARG A 237 -6.91 -16.50 -38.65
C ARG A 237 -5.91 -16.36 -39.79
N GLY A 238 -4.67 -16.00 -39.47
CA GLY A 238 -3.57 -15.92 -40.43
C GLY A 238 -3.31 -17.28 -41.07
N LEU A 239 -3.26 -18.34 -40.27
CA LEU A 239 -3.06 -19.71 -40.74
C LEU A 239 -4.19 -20.19 -41.65
N LEU A 240 -5.46 -19.91 -41.31
CA LEU A 240 -6.61 -20.16 -42.18
C LEU A 240 -6.46 -19.43 -43.52
N SER A 241 -6.12 -18.14 -43.49
CA SER A 241 -6.02 -17.35 -44.73
C SER A 241 -4.87 -17.81 -45.64
N GLN A 242 -3.83 -18.43 -45.08
CA GLN A 242 -2.67 -18.97 -45.79
C GLN A 242 -2.86 -20.40 -46.27
N TYR A 243 -3.83 -21.16 -45.74
CA TYR A 243 -4.03 -22.56 -46.10
C TYR A 243 -4.41 -22.73 -47.58
N GLN A 244 -3.65 -23.61 -48.27
CA GLN A 244 -3.74 -23.81 -49.73
C GLN A 244 -4.47 -25.11 -50.13
N GLY A 245 -4.50 -26.11 -49.26
CA GLY A 245 -5.01 -27.44 -49.58
C GLY A 245 -6.54 -27.56 -49.56
N PRO A 246 -7.07 -28.78 -49.81
CA PRO A 246 -8.48 -29.08 -49.65
C PRO A 246 -8.93 -28.97 -48.19
N MET A 247 -10.11 -28.37 -47.97
CA MET A 247 -10.70 -28.23 -46.64
C MET A 247 -12.19 -28.55 -46.64
N LEU A 248 -12.62 -29.36 -45.67
CA LEU A 248 -14.02 -29.58 -45.36
C LEU A 248 -14.32 -28.97 -43.99
N ILE A 249 -15.41 -28.22 -43.87
CA ILE A 249 -15.90 -27.66 -42.61
C ILE A 249 -17.26 -28.29 -42.33
N VAL A 250 -17.39 -28.98 -41.20
CA VAL A 250 -18.66 -29.57 -40.75
C VAL A 250 -19.05 -28.96 -39.41
N HIS A 251 -20.24 -28.37 -39.32
CA HIS A 251 -20.66 -27.64 -38.12
C HIS A 251 -22.11 -27.89 -37.74
N GLY A 252 -22.39 -27.93 -36.44
CA GLY A 252 -23.74 -28.03 -35.90
C GLY A 252 -24.47 -26.69 -35.96
N ARG A 253 -25.73 -26.70 -36.41
CA ARG A 253 -26.54 -25.46 -36.49
C ARG A 253 -26.68 -24.74 -35.14
N ASN A 254 -26.75 -25.49 -34.05
CA ASN A 254 -27.03 -24.99 -32.70
C ASN A 254 -25.87 -25.26 -31.73
N ASP A 255 -24.62 -25.17 -32.21
CA ASP A 255 -23.43 -25.40 -31.39
C ASP A 255 -23.29 -24.32 -30.30
N PRO A 256 -23.38 -24.69 -29.00
CA PRO A 256 -23.34 -23.73 -27.90
C PRO A 256 -21.92 -23.33 -27.48
N LEU A 257 -20.88 -24.02 -27.97
CA LEU A 257 -19.50 -23.79 -27.58
C LEU A 257 -18.75 -23.02 -28.66
N VAL A 258 -18.84 -23.47 -29.92
CA VAL A 258 -18.27 -22.76 -31.06
C VAL A 258 -19.41 -22.27 -31.94
N PRO A 259 -19.67 -20.95 -32.01
CA PRO A 259 -20.84 -20.44 -32.71
C PRO A 259 -20.77 -20.75 -34.21
N LEU A 260 -21.93 -21.01 -34.83
CA LEU A 260 -22.02 -21.26 -36.29
C LEU A 260 -21.39 -20.13 -37.14
N ALA A 261 -21.37 -18.90 -36.61
CA ALA A 261 -20.69 -17.76 -37.23
C ALA A 261 -19.19 -18.05 -37.47
N ALA A 262 -18.52 -18.78 -36.57
CA ALA A 262 -17.11 -19.13 -36.71
C ALA A 262 -16.89 -20.03 -37.95
N ALA A 263 -17.69 -21.08 -38.13
CA ALA A 263 -17.60 -21.95 -39.30
C ALA A 263 -17.90 -21.22 -40.63
N ARG A 264 -18.86 -20.29 -40.62
CA ARG A 264 -19.14 -19.44 -41.79
C ARG A 264 -17.96 -18.52 -42.10
N GLU A 265 -17.31 -17.99 -41.07
CA GLU A 265 -16.14 -17.14 -41.23
C GLU A 265 -14.91 -17.94 -41.68
N HIS A 266 -14.67 -19.16 -41.15
CA HIS A 266 -13.66 -20.08 -41.68
C HIS A 266 -13.89 -20.34 -43.16
N HIS A 267 -15.14 -20.65 -43.52
CA HIS A 267 -15.52 -20.89 -44.91
C HIS A 267 -15.26 -19.65 -45.76
N ARG A 268 -15.56 -18.44 -45.28
CA ARG A 268 -15.26 -17.20 -46.02
C ARG A 268 -13.76 -16.97 -46.22
N ILE A 269 -12.94 -17.21 -45.20
CA ILE A 269 -11.47 -17.00 -45.22
C ILE A 269 -10.76 -18.03 -46.12
N VAL A 270 -11.28 -19.26 -46.18
CA VAL A 270 -10.74 -20.37 -46.96
C VAL A 270 -11.60 -20.58 -48.20
N PRO A 271 -11.32 -19.88 -49.32
CA PRO A 271 -12.22 -19.78 -50.46
C PRO A 271 -12.49 -21.14 -51.14
N GLN A 272 -11.53 -22.08 -51.07
CA GLN A 272 -11.64 -23.44 -51.60
C GLN A 272 -12.32 -24.45 -50.66
N SER A 273 -12.75 -24.03 -49.47
CA SER A 273 -13.36 -24.95 -48.50
C SER A 273 -14.80 -25.33 -48.88
N GLU A 274 -15.21 -26.53 -48.49
CA GLU A 274 -16.61 -27.00 -48.50
C GLU A 274 -17.22 -26.80 -47.11
N LEU A 275 -18.47 -26.30 -47.01
CA LEU A 275 -19.18 -26.12 -45.73
C LEU A 275 -20.44 -26.97 -45.67
N GLN A 276 -20.51 -27.85 -44.67
CA GLN A 276 -21.64 -28.71 -44.37
C GLN A 276 -22.24 -28.34 -43.00
N ILE A 277 -23.49 -27.88 -43.00
CA ILE A 277 -24.21 -27.52 -41.77
C ILE A 277 -25.20 -28.63 -41.43
N LEU A 278 -24.99 -29.31 -40.31
CA LEU A 278 -25.82 -30.43 -39.86
C LEU A 278 -26.77 -30.01 -38.73
N SER A 279 -27.85 -30.78 -38.54
CA SER A 279 -28.73 -30.64 -37.38
C SER A 279 -28.05 -31.20 -36.12
N GLY A 280 -27.88 -30.36 -35.11
CA GLY A 280 -27.18 -30.70 -33.85
C GLY A 280 -26.37 -29.50 -33.32
N GLY A 281 -25.70 -29.70 -32.19
CA GLY A 281 -24.75 -28.75 -31.59
C GLY A 281 -23.30 -29.24 -31.64
N HIS A 282 -22.52 -28.96 -30.59
CA HIS A 282 -21.10 -29.37 -30.48
C HIS A 282 -20.92 -30.89 -30.41
N GLU A 283 -22.01 -31.61 -30.14
CA GLU A 283 -22.06 -33.05 -29.90
C GLU A 283 -22.12 -33.95 -31.13
N LEU A 284 -22.05 -33.38 -32.34
CA LEU A 284 -22.24 -34.11 -33.60
C LEU A 284 -21.41 -35.39 -33.68
N ILE A 285 -20.16 -35.33 -33.22
CA ILE A 285 -19.23 -36.45 -33.35
C ILE A 285 -19.58 -37.67 -32.50
N PHE A 286 -20.26 -37.49 -31.38
CA PHE A 286 -20.70 -38.58 -30.51
C PHE A 286 -22.19 -38.92 -30.65
N ARG A 287 -23.04 -37.99 -31.11
CA ARG A 287 -24.47 -38.27 -31.32
C ARG A 287 -24.83 -38.73 -32.73
N LYS A 288 -24.03 -38.40 -33.74
CA LYS A 288 -24.27 -38.75 -35.14
C LYS A 288 -22.99 -39.23 -35.85
N PRO A 289 -22.24 -40.18 -35.28
CA PRO A 289 -20.95 -40.60 -35.81
C PRO A 289 -21.06 -41.20 -37.23
N GLU A 290 -22.14 -41.91 -37.56
CA GLU A 290 -22.33 -42.54 -38.88
C GLU A 290 -22.51 -41.51 -39.99
N LEU A 291 -23.35 -40.49 -39.73
CA LEU A 291 -23.58 -39.39 -40.66
C LEU A 291 -22.28 -38.60 -40.89
N LEU A 292 -21.57 -38.30 -39.80
CA LEU A 292 -20.31 -37.55 -39.87
C LEU A 292 -19.23 -38.36 -40.60
N ALA A 293 -19.10 -39.65 -40.31
CA ALA A 293 -18.12 -40.53 -40.95
C ALA A 293 -18.38 -40.65 -42.46
N ALA A 294 -19.65 -40.79 -42.88
CA ALA A 294 -20.00 -40.85 -44.29
C ALA A 294 -19.58 -39.58 -45.05
N VAL A 295 -19.85 -38.39 -44.50
CA VAL A 295 -19.48 -37.11 -45.12
C VAL A 295 -17.95 -36.96 -45.21
N ILE A 296 -17.24 -37.35 -44.16
CA ILE A 296 -15.78 -37.21 -44.10
C ILE A 296 -15.07 -38.24 -44.97
N ASP A 297 -15.51 -39.50 -44.98
CA ASP A 297 -14.97 -40.55 -45.85
C ASP A 297 -15.15 -40.17 -47.33
N GLN A 298 -16.34 -39.69 -47.72
CA GLN A 298 -16.58 -39.21 -49.10
C GLN A 298 -15.63 -38.08 -49.50
N PHE A 299 -15.32 -37.15 -48.60
CA PHE A 299 -14.37 -36.07 -48.86
C PHE A 299 -12.93 -36.61 -48.99
N ILE A 300 -12.51 -37.50 -48.09
CA ILE A 300 -11.17 -38.11 -48.12
C ILE A 300 -10.96 -38.88 -49.44
N GLN A 301 -11.90 -39.75 -49.81
CA GLN A 301 -11.81 -40.53 -51.05
C GLN A 301 -11.76 -39.63 -52.28
N ARG A 302 -12.52 -38.52 -52.30
CA ARG A 302 -12.47 -37.54 -53.39
C ARG A 302 -11.10 -36.86 -53.50
N VAL A 303 -10.48 -36.51 -52.37
CA VAL A 303 -9.14 -35.91 -52.35
C VAL A 303 -8.09 -36.91 -52.84
N GLU A 304 -8.16 -38.17 -52.42
CA GLU A 304 -7.28 -39.25 -52.88
C GLU A 304 -7.42 -39.53 -54.39
N GLN A 305 -8.62 -39.34 -54.94
CA GLN A 305 -8.88 -39.41 -56.39
C GLN A 305 -8.48 -38.13 -57.15
N GLY A 306 -7.86 -37.14 -56.49
CA GLY A 306 -7.42 -35.88 -57.11
C GLY A 306 -8.51 -34.82 -57.27
N GLY A 307 -9.71 -35.04 -56.74
CA GLY A 307 -10.85 -34.12 -56.80
C GLY A 307 -10.92 -33.07 -55.69
N GLY A 308 -9.88 -32.95 -54.85
CA GLY A 308 -9.81 -31.96 -53.78
C GLY A 308 -9.47 -30.57 -54.31
N LEU A 309 -10.33 -29.57 -54.02
CA LEU A 309 -10.07 -28.18 -54.44
C LEU A 309 -8.91 -27.56 -53.67
N THR A 310 -7.95 -27.01 -54.39
CA THR A 310 -6.89 -26.14 -53.83
C THR A 310 -7.28 -24.67 -53.94
N ARG A 311 -6.60 -23.80 -53.19
CA ARG A 311 -6.87 -22.36 -53.21
C ARG A 311 -6.74 -21.73 -54.59
N VAL A 312 -5.81 -22.22 -55.41
CA VAL A 312 -5.60 -21.75 -56.80
C VAL A 312 -6.81 -22.08 -57.68
N GLN A 313 -7.55 -23.14 -57.35
CA GLN A 313 -8.76 -23.57 -58.06
C GLN A 313 -10.04 -22.93 -57.49
N ALA A 314 -9.94 -22.07 -56.47
CA ALA A 314 -11.11 -21.44 -55.85
C ALA A 314 -11.78 -20.43 -56.80
N ALA A 315 -13.11 -20.32 -56.72
CA ALA A 315 -13.86 -19.36 -57.52
C ALA A 315 -13.40 -17.90 -57.27
N PRO A 316 -13.28 -17.04 -58.31
CA PRO A 316 -12.82 -15.66 -58.16
C PRO A 316 -13.61 -14.82 -57.14
N GLU A 317 -14.92 -15.02 -57.07
CA GLU A 317 -15.80 -14.36 -56.10
C GLU A 317 -15.43 -14.72 -54.65
N ARG A 318 -15.12 -16.00 -54.41
CA ARG A 318 -14.71 -16.52 -53.10
C ARG A 318 -13.36 -15.95 -52.68
N LEU A 319 -12.41 -15.84 -53.62
CA LEU A 319 -11.11 -15.20 -53.38
C LEU A 319 -11.25 -13.71 -53.02
N THR A 320 -12.20 -13.02 -53.66
CA THR A 320 -12.50 -11.61 -53.37
C THR A 320 -13.11 -11.45 -51.98
N LEU A 321 -14.10 -12.27 -51.65
CA LEU A 321 -14.73 -12.29 -50.33
C LEU A 321 -13.72 -12.60 -49.21
N ALA A 322 -12.77 -13.53 -49.45
CA ALA A 322 -11.74 -13.89 -48.48
C ALA A 322 -10.77 -12.73 -48.14
N ARG A 323 -10.63 -11.73 -49.02
CA ARG A 323 -9.76 -10.56 -48.80
C ARG A 323 -10.41 -9.45 -47.98
N GLN A 324 -11.73 -9.50 -47.77
CA GLN A 324 -12.44 -8.47 -47.00
C GLN A 324 -12.11 -8.58 -45.50
N SER A 325 -11.91 -7.42 -44.86
CA SER A 325 -11.70 -7.31 -43.41
C SER A 325 -12.88 -7.88 -42.62
N PHE A 326 -12.59 -8.42 -41.44
CA PHE A 326 -13.61 -8.86 -40.50
C PHE A 326 -14.38 -7.67 -39.92
N ASP A 327 -15.70 -7.78 -39.87
CA ASP A 327 -16.59 -6.77 -39.28
C ASP A 327 -17.21 -7.30 -37.98
N ALA A 328 -16.69 -6.82 -36.84
CA ALA A 328 -17.14 -7.25 -35.52
C ALA A 328 -18.57 -6.78 -35.18
N ALA A 329 -19.12 -5.79 -35.90
CA ALA A 329 -20.49 -5.32 -35.65
C ALA A 329 -21.57 -6.34 -36.06
N GLN A 330 -21.18 -7.35 -36.85
CA GLN A 330 -22.09 -8.41 -37.33
C GLN A 330 -22.22 -9.58 -36.34
N ILE A 331 -21.46 -9.55 -35.24
CA ILE A 331 -21.50 -10.60 -34.21
C ILE A 331 -22.70 -10.37 -33.30
N PRO A 332 -23.61 -11.34 -33.14
CA PRO A 332 -24.71 -11.22 -32.18
C PRO A 332 -24.17 -11.19 -30.74
N PRO A 333 -24.75 -10.36 -29.85
CA PRO A 333 -24.34 -10.30 -28.45
C PRO A 333 -24.51 -11.65 -27.75
N PRO A 334 -23.70 -11.97 -26.72
CA PRO A 334 -23.77 -13.21 -25.96
C PRO A 334 -25.14 -13.38 -25.31
N GLN A 335 -25.67 -14.61 -25.36
CA GLN A 335 -26.98 -14.99 -24.83
C GLN A 335 -26.87 -16.18 -23.86
N GLY A 336 -27.94 -16.44 -23.10
CA GLY A 336 -28.03 -17.60 -22.21
C GLY A 336 -26.95 -17.63 -21.13
N LEU A 337 -26.29 -18.79 -20.98
CA LEU A 337 -25.27 -19.01 -19.95
C LEU A 337 -24.04 -18.11 -20.10
N GLY A 338 -23.64 -17.76 -21.34
CA GLY A 338 -22.51 -16.86 -21.58
C GLY A 338 -22.76 -15.45 -21.04
N LEU A 339 -23.99 -14.95 -21.19
CA LEU A 339 -24.40 -13.67 -20.62
C LEU A 339 -24.38 -13.70 -19.08
N VAL A 340 -24.89 -14.77 -18.48
CA VAL A 340 -24.88 -14.95 -17.02
C VAL A 340 -23.45 -14.97 -16.48
N ALA A 341 -22.56 -15.74 -17.11
CA ALA A 341 -21.14 -15.81 -16.72
C ALA A 341 -20.47 -14.42 -16.80
N LEU A 342 -20.72 -13.67 -17.87
CA LEU A 342 -20.17 -12.32 -18.03
C LEU A 342 -20.69 -11.34 -16.97
N VAL A 343 -21.98 -11.39 -16.65
CA VAL A 343 -22.57 -10.58 -15.57
C VAL A 343 -21.97 -10.94 -14.20
N LEU A 344 -21.75 -12.23 -13.92
CA LEU A 344 -21.10 -12.69 -12.69
C LEU A 344 -19.62 -12.26 -12.63
N LEU A 345 -18.90 -12.34 -13.75
CA LEU A 345 -17.51 -11.87 -13.84
C LEU A 345 -17.42 -10.37 -13.59
N LEU A 346 -18.33 -9.58 -14.15
CA LEU A 346 -18.41 -8.14 -13.85
C LEU A 346 -18.70 -7.92 -12.36
N ALA A 347 -19.65 -8.64 -11.78
CA ALA A 347 -19.94 -8.52 -10.34
C ALA A 347 -18.70 -8.83 -9.49
N LEU A 348 -17.96 -9.89 -9.80
CA LEU A 348 -16.71 -10.26 -9.11
C LEU A 348 -15.59 -9.23 -9.32
N ALA A 349 -15.45 -8.69 -10.53
CA ALA A 349 -14.44 -7.68 -10.85
C ALA A 349 -14.61 -6.39 -10.03
N THR A 350 -15.85 -6.05 -9.64
CA THR A 350 -16.10 -4.87 -8.77
C THR A 350 -15.43 -4.98 -7.40
N PHE A 351 -15.13 -6.19 -6.90
CA PHE A 351 -14.41 -6.39 -5.63
C PHE A 351 -12.94 -5.97 -5.74
N VAL A 352 -12.37 -6.05 -6.94
CA VAL A 352 -11.01 -5.60 -7.22
C VAL A 352 -11.00 -4.10 -7.48
N SER A 353 -11.88 -3.65 -8.38
CA SER A 353 -12.01 -2.23 -8.72
C SER A 353 -13.39 -1.92 -9.28
N GLU A 354 -14.27 -1.40 -8.42
CA GLU A 354 -15.63 -0.98 -8.79
C GLU A 354 -15.64 -0.03 -10.00
N ASP A 355 -14.94 1.12 -9.93
CA ASP A 355 -15.04 2.16 -10.95
C ASP A 355 -14.45 1.69 -12.30
N LEU A 356 -13.31 0.99 -12.26
CA LEU A 356 -12.69 0.44 -13.46
C LEU A 356 -13.58 -0.62 -14.11
N THR A 357 -14.27 -1.41 -13.30
CA THR A 357 -15.22 -2.42 -13.79
C THR A 357 -16.42 -1.75 -14.46
N CYS A 358 -16.99 -0.70 -13.87
CA CYS A 358 -18.08 0.07 -14.49
C CYS A 358 -17.65 0.68 -15.83
N ILE A 359 -16.45 1.24 -15.91
CA ILE A 359 -15.89 1.78 -17.15
C ILE A 359 -15.71 0.65 -18.19
N SER A 360 -15.13 -0.48 -17.79
CA SER A 360 -14.92 -1.64 -18.66
C SER A 360 -16.24 -2.21 -19.17
N ALA A 361 -17.25 -2.31 -18.31
CA ALA A 361 -18.60 -2.72 -18.68
C ALA A 361 -19.22 -1.75 -19.69
N GLY A 362 -19.07 -0.43 -19.50
CA GLY A 362 -19.49 0.57 -20.46
C GLY A 362 -18.78 0.46 -21.81
N LEU A 363 -17.48 0.12 -21.82
CA LEU A 363 -16.74 -0.13 -23.06
C LEU A 363 -17.23 -1.39 -23.80
N LEU A 364 -17.62 -2.44 -23.08
CA LEU A 364 -18.26 -3.64 -23.66
C LEU A 364 -19.63 -3.30 -24.27
N VAL A 365 -20.38 -2.38 -23.65
CA VAL A 365 -21.64 -1.87 -24.20
C VAL A 365 -21.39 -1.07 -25.47
N ALA A 366 -20.37 -0.20 -25.49
CA ALA A 366 -20.00 0.58 -26.66
C ALA A 366 -19.60 -0.28 -27.87
N ARG A 367 -19.02 -1.46 -27.63
CA ARG A 367 -18.64 -2.44 -28.65
C ARG A 367 -19.80 -3.33 -29.13
N GLY A 368 -20.98 -3.22 -28.53
CA GLY A 368 -22.12 -4.10 -28.81
C GLY A 368 -22.02 -5.50 -28.20
N THR A 369 -20.96 -5.78 -27.43
CA THR A 369 -20.72 -7.09 -26.79
C THR A 369 -21.61 -7.33 -25.57
N LEU A 370 -22.17 -6.28 -24.94
CA LEU A 370 -23.03 -6.43 -23.77
C LEU A 370 -24.17 -5.41 -23.80
N GLY A 371 -25.37 -5.83 -23.39
CA GLY A 371 -26.49 -4.90 -23.21
C GLY A 371 -26.26 -3.96 -22.04
N TYR A 372 -26.63 -2.68 -22.18
CA TYR A 372 -26.51 -1.67 -21.13
C TYR A 372 -27.13 -2.11 -19.79
N PHE A 373 -28.29 -2.76 -19.84
CA PHE A 373 -28.98 -3.25 -18.65
C PHE A 373 -28.19 -4.36 -17.95
N SER A 374 -27.71 -5.37 -18.68
CA SER A 374 -26.91 -6.47 -18.14
C SER A 374 -25.59 -5.98 -17.55
N ALA A 375 -24.92 -5.05 -18.23
CA ALA A 375 -23.70 -4.40 -17.75
C ALA A 375 -23.95 -3.68 -16.41
N THR A 376 -24.97 -2.83 -16.37
CA THR A 376 -25.33 -2.04 -15.19
C THR A 376 -25.74 -2.93 -14.03
N LEU A 377 -26.54 -3.97 -14.28
CA LEU A 377 -27.01 -4.91 -13.26
C LEU A 377 -25.84 -5.70 -12.65
N GLY A 378 -24.92 -6.20 -13.48
CA GLY A 378 -23.73 -6.93 -13.01
C GLY A 378 -22.85 -6.06 -12.11
N CYS A 379 -22.52 -4.84 -12.56
CA CYS A 379 -21.79 -3.89 -11.75
C CYS A 379 -22.53 -3.54 -10.45
N PHE A 380 -23.82 -3.21 -10.53
CA PHE A 380 -24.61 -2.83 -9.37
C PHE A 380 -24.67 -3.94 -8.32
N ALA A 381 -24.95 -5.18 -8.73
CA ALA A 381 -25.02 -6.32 -7.83
C ALA A 381 -23.67 -6.59 -7.12
N GLY A 382 -22.56 -6.53 -7.87
CA GLY A 382 -21.22 -6.67 -7.31
C GLY A 382 -20.90 -5.61 -6.26
N ILE A 383 -21.22 -4.36 -6.56
CA ILE A 383 -20.95 -3.24 -5.65
C ILE A 383 -21.80 -3.33 -4.38
N VAL A 384 -23.09 -3.64 -4.50
CA VAL A 384 -23.98 -3.82 -3.36
C VAL A 384 -23.44 -4.90 -2.42
N CYS A 385 -23.00 -6.03 -2.99
CA CYS A 385 -22.40 -7.09 -2.20
C CYS A 385 -21.10 -6.65 -1.53
N GLY A 386 -20.18 -6.04 -2.29
CA GLY A 386 -18.87 -5.60 -1.78
C GLY A 386 -18.96 -4.55 -0.67
N ASP A 387 -19.77 -3.52 -0.84
CA ASP A 387 -19.89 -2.43 0.13
C ASP A 387 -20.64 -2.86 1.42
N PHE A 388 -21.59 -3.79 1.31
CA PHE A 388 -22.18 -4.43 2.49
C PHE A 388 -21.16 -5.25 3.27
N LEU A 389 -20.28 -5.98 2.58
CA LEU A 389 -19.19 -6.71 3.22
C LEU A 389 -18.20 -5.77 3.91
N LEU A 390 -17.85 -4.62 3.30
CA LEU A 390 -17.01 -3.61 3.93
C LEU A 390 -17.62 -3.03 5.21
N PHE A 391 -18.92 -2.69 5.16
CA PHE A 391 -19.64 -2.22 6.35
C PHE A 391 -19.66 -3.29 7.45
N LEU A 392 -19.96 -4.54 7.10
CA LEU A 392 -20.02 -5.65 8.04
C LEU A 392 -18.64 -5.95 8.64
N ALA A 393 -17.58 -5.90 7.83
CA ALA A 393 -16.20 -6.02 8.28
C ALA A 393 -15.85 -4.90 9.28
N GLY A 394 -16.23 -3.64 9.00
CA GLY A 394 -16.08 -2.54 9.94
C GLY A 394 -16.81 -2.78 11.26
N LYS A 395 -18.03 -3.33 11.20
CA LYS A 395 -18.85 -3.62 12.39
C LYS A 395 -18.32 -4.77 13.23
N LEU A 396 -17.84 -5.85 12.60
CA LEU A 396 -17.35 -7.06 13.27
C LEU A 396 -15.89 -6.92 13.74
N LEU A 397 -15.03 -6.33 12.90
CA LEU A 397 -13.58 -6.29 13.11
C LEU A 397 -13.07 -4.92 13.56
N GLY A 398 -13.75 -3.82 13.20
CA GLY A 398 -13.21 -2.46 13.33
C GLY A 398 -12.81 -2.07 14.75
N ARG A 399 -13.64 -2.37 15.77
CA ARG A 399 -13.30 -2.04 17.17
C ARG A 399 -12.13 -2.86 17.71
N HIS A 400 -11.91 -4.07 17.19
CA HIS A 400 -10.85 -4.98 17.64
C HIS A 400 -9.54 -4.78 16.87
N ALA A 401 -9.64 -4.33 15.62
CA ALA A 401 -8.50 -4.02 14.76
C ALA A 401 -7.91 -2.64 15.07
N LEU A 402 -8.74 -1.64 15.38
CA LEU A 402 -8.28 -0.28 15.75
C LEU A 402 -7.53 -0.25 17.09
N SER A 403 -7.67 -1.27 17.95
CA SER A 403 -6.93 -1.42 19.22
C SER A 403 -5.65 -2.24 19.09
N ARG A 404 -5.24 -2.61 17.87
CA ARG A 404 -4.03 -3.39 17.60
C ARG A 404 -3.12 -2.70 16.57
N PRO A 405 -1.79 -2.89 16.65
CA PRO A 405 -0.85 -2.42 15.63
C PRO A 405 -1.05 -3.20 14.30
N PRO A 406 -0.85 -2.55 13.13
CA PRO A 406 -0.36 -1.18 12.93
C PRO A 406 -1.47 -0.10 12.95
N LEU A 407 -2.75 -0.48 12.92
CA LEU A 407 -3.87 0.46 12.82
C LEU A 407 -3.96 1.45 13.98
N GLN A 408 -3.61 1.01 15.21
CA GLN A 408 -3.50 1.91 16.37
C GLN A 408 -2.46 3.02 16.19
N TRP A 409 -1.47 2.85 15.31
CA TRP A 409 -0.46 3.88 15.02
C TRP A 409 -1.01 5.01 14.16
N PHE A 410 -2.04 4.73 13.35
CA PHE A 410 -2.63 5.68 12.41
C PHE A 410 -3.90 6.35 12.96
N VAL A 411 -4.65 5.67 13.83
CA VAL A 411 -5.94 6.16 14.35
C VAL A 411 -5.90 6.22 15.89
N LYS A 412 -5.63 7.41 16.44
CA LYS A 412 -5.66 7.67 17.90
C LYS A 412 -7.09 7.50 18.43
N ALA A 413 -7.25 6.92 19.63
CA ALA A 413 -8.56 6.73 20.29
C ALA A 413 -9.38 8.04 20.42
N SER A 414 -8.72 9.18 20.61
CA SER A 414 -9.36 10.50 20.65
C SER A 414 -9.94 10.95 19.30
N ALA A 415 -9.40 10.47 18.18
CA ALA A 415 -9.96 10.72 16.85
C ALA A 415 -11.25 9.92 16.60
N ILE A 416 -11.35 8.72 17.18
CA ILE A 416 -12.54 7.85 17.08
C ILE A 416 -13.73 8.47 17.84
N ALA A 417 -13.48 8.97 19.07
CA ALA A 417 -14.51 9.63 19.87
C ALA A 417 -15.05 10.91 19.19
N ARG A 418 -14.16 11.72 18.62
CA ARG A 418 -14.52 12.91 17.81
C ARG A 418 -15.27 12.53 16.52
N GLY A 419 -14.83 11.47 15.84
CA GLY A 419 -15.44 10.98 14.61
C GLY A 419 -16.90 10.55 14.82
N ARG A 420 -17.21 9.94 15.97
CA ARG A 420 -18.57 9.53 16.33
C ARG A 420 -19.55 10.70 16.39
N GLN A 421 -19.23 11.76 17.15
CA GLN A 421 -20.11 12.93 17.30
C GLN A 421 -20.30 13.70 15.99
N TRP A 422 -19.24 13.80 15.17
CA TRP A 422 -19.34 14.44 13.85
C TRP A 422 -20.18 13.63 12.86
N PHE A 423 -20.04 12.30 12.87
CA PHE A 423 -20.79 11.41 11.98
C PHE A 423 -22.27 11.30 12.38
N GLU A 424 -22.60 11.44 13.66
CA GLU A 424 -24.00 11.54 14.13
C GLU A 424 -24.70 12.79 13.57
N ARG A 425 -23.97 13.88 13.31
CA ARG A 425 -24.51 15.13 12.75
C ARG A 425 -24.58 15.17 11.22
N GLU A 426 -23.57 14.65 10.52
CA GLU A 426 -23.44 14.79 9.05
C GLU A 426 -23.39 13.45 8.27
N GLY A 427 -23.51 12.30 8.94
CA GLY A 427 -23.20 10.98 8.39
C GLY A 427 -23.96 10.57 7.12
N ALA A 428 -25.22 10.98 6.98
CA ALA A 428 -26.01 10.70 5.78
C ALA A 428 -25.43 11.37 4.52
N ARG A 429 -25.00 12.63 4.65
CA ARG A 429 -24.37 13.39 3.55
C ARG A 429 -23.01 12.81 3.19
N VAL A 430 -22.25 12.36 4.19
CA VAL A 430 -20.92 11.77 3.98
C VAL A 430 -21.01 10.44 3.23
N ILE A 431 -21.95 9.57 3.59
CA ILE A 431 -22.17 8.29 2.88
C ILE A 431 -22.54 8.56 1.41
N LEU A 432 -23.45 9.51 1.16
CA LEU A 432 -23.89 9.84 -0.19
C LEU A 432 -22.75 10.50 -1.02
N LEU A 433 -22.04 11.46 -0.45
CA LEU A 433 -20.94 12.17 -1.13
C LEU A 433 -19.71 11.28 -1.36
N SER A 434 -19.46 10.30 -0.49
CA SER A 434 -18.31 9.39 -0.63
C SER A 434 -18.34 8.58 -1.93
N ARG A 435 -19.53 8.37 -2.52
CA ARG A 435 -19.72 7.69 -3.80
C ARG A 435 -19.13 8.47 -4.98
N PHE A 436 -19.15 9.79 -4.89
CA PHE A 436 -18.67 10.70 -5.92
C PHE A 436 -17.18 11.05 -5.76
N LEU A 437 -16.54 10.58 -4.69
CA LEU A 437 -15.15 10.88 -4.36
C LEU A 437 -14.31 9.59 -4.36
N PRO A 438 -13.50 9.36 -5.42
CA PRO A 438 -12.67 8.16 -5.54
C PRO A 438 -11.80 7.91 -4.30
N GLY A 439 -11.71 6.65 -3.87
CA GLY A 439 -10.90 6.23 -2.72
C GLY A 439 -11.47 6.55 -1.33
N SER A 440 -12.55 7.33 -1.22
CA SER A 440 -13.16 7.69 0.07
C SER A 440 -14.15 6.64 0.61
N ARG A 441 -14.69 5.76 -0.25
CA ARG A 441 -15.69 4.73 0.10
C ARG A 441 -15.19 3.75 1.16
N LEU A 442 -14.05 3.10 0.91
CA LEU A 442 -13.47 2.10 1.81
C LEU A 442 -13.27 2.64 3.24
N PRO A 443 -12.58 3.78 3.46
CA PRO A 443 -12.45 4.32 4.81
C PRO A 443 -13.79 4.77 5.40
N THR A 444 -14.71 5.30 4.59
CA THR A 444 -16.02 5.78 5.06
C THR A 444 -16.91 4.63 5.53
N TYR A 445 -17.01 3.54 4.76
CA TYR A 445 -17.93 2.44 5.05
C TYR A 445 -17.39 1.52 6.16
N VAL A 446 -16.08 1.31 6.20
CA VAL A 446 -15.43 0.64 7.35
C VAL A 446 -15.58 1.47 8.62
N ALA A 447 -15.38 2.79 8.55
CA ALA A 447 -15.58 3.68 9.69
C ALA A 447 -17.04 3.66 10.16
N ALA A 448 -18.00 3.76 9.24
CA ALA A 448 -19.44 3.67 9.50
C ALA A 448 -19.81 2.39 10.26
N GLY A 449 -19.25 1.24 9.85
CA GLY A 449 -19.40 -0.03 10.56
C GLY A 449 -18.77 0.00 11.96
N SER A 450 -17.53 0.50 12.09
CA SER A 450 -16.79 0.53 13.35
C SER A 450 -17.44 1.42 14.44
N LEU A 451 -18.12 2.48 13.99
CA LEU A 451 -18.88 3.41 14.82
C LEU A 451 -20.26 2.85 15.21
N ASN A 452 -20.63 1.66 14.71
CA ASN A 452 -21.86 0.91 15.01
C ASN A 452 -23.14 1.63 14.58
N LEU A 453 -23.14 2.19 13.37
CA LEU A 453 -24.34 2.78 12.77
C LEU A 453 -25.42 1.73 12.47
N SER A 454 -26.65 2.20 12.32
CA SER A 454 -27.77 1.36 11.87
C SER A 454 -27.53 0.91 10.43
N PHE A 455 -27.52 -0.42 10.22
CA PHE A 455 -27.37 -1.03 8.90
C PHE A 455 -28.42 -0.51 7.92
N TRP A 456 -29.68 -0.37 8.36
CA TRP A 456 -30.78 0.08 7.49
C TRP A 456 -30.63 1.53 7.03
N LYS A 457 -30.15 2.42 7.92
CA LYS A 457 -29.86 3.81 7.54
C LYS A 457 -28.71 3.87 6.54
N PHE A 458 -27.65 3.12 6.78
CA PHE A 458 -26.53 3.01 5.84
C PHE A 458 -27.00 2.48 4.48
N ALA A 459 -27.68 1.34 4.47
CA ALA A 459 -28.16 0.67 3.26
C ALA A 459 -29.08 1.56 2.43
N GLY A 460 -30.00 2.31 3.06
CA GLY A 460 -30.90 3.22 2.34
C GLY A 460 -30.15 4.31 1.55
N TYR A 461 -29.26 5.06 2.21
CA TYR A 461 -28.48 6.11 1.55
C TYR A 461 -27.50 5.55 0.52
N PHE A 462 -26.89 4.41 0.84
CA PHE A 462 -25.97 3.70 -0.04
C PHE A 462 -26.67 3.24 -1.33
N LEU A 463 -27.78 2.51 -1.22
CA LEU A 463 -28.50 1.97 -2.39
C LEU A 463 -28.99 3.08 -3.30
N LEU A 464 -29.47 4.19 -2.73
CA LEU A 464 -29.86 5.37 -3.51
C LEU A 464 -28.68 5.94 -4.30
N ALA A 465 -27.53 6.14 -3.65
CA ALA A 465 -26.33 6.66 -4.31
C ALA A 465 -25.79 5.68 -5.38
N ALA A 466 -25.80 4.39 -5.08
CA ALA A 466 -25.37 3.32 -5.99
C ALA A 466 -26.27 3.22 -7.22
N ALA A 467 -27.59 3.33 -7.04
CA ALA A 467 -28.57 3.26 -8.12
C ALA A 467 -28.51 4.46 -9.06
N LEU A 468 -28.02 5.62 -8.59
CA LEU A 468 -27.80 6.79 -9.42
C LEU A 468 -26.44 6.74 -10.13
N TRP A 469 -25.37 6.44 -9.39
CA TRP A 469 -24.01 6.54 -9.89
C TRP A 469 -23.62 5.42 -10.85
N THR A 470 -23.99 4.18 -10.54
CA THR A 470 -23.56 3.00 -11.33
C THR A 470 -24.06 3.06 -12.77
N PRO A 471 -25.37 3.30 -13.04
CA PRO A 471 -25.86 3.43 -14.41
C PRO A 471 -25.26 4.66 -15.11
N ALA A 472 -25.10 5.78 -14.40
CA ALA A 472 -24.51 7.00 -14.97
C ALA A 472 -23.05 6.76 -15.43
N LEU A 473 -22.24 6.07 -14.64
CA LEU A 473 -20.84 5.79 -14.99
C LEU A 473 -20.72 4.79 -16.15
N VAL A 474 -21.50 3.71 -16.13
CA VAL A 474 -21.56 2.73 -17.23
C VAL A 474 -22.05 3.40 -18.52
N GLY A 475 -23.10 4.22 -18.42
CA GLY A 475 -23.68 4.94 -19.56
C GLY A 475 -22.73 5.99 -20.14
N LEU A 476 -22.06 6.78 -19.29
CA LEU A 476 -21.05 7.75 -19.73
C LEU A 476 -19.88 7.04 -20.43
N ALA A 477 -19.40 5.93 -19.89
CA ALA A 477 -18.36 5.12 -20.51
C ALA A 477 -18.82 4.48 -21.83
N ALA A 478 -20.08 4.07 -21.95
CA ALA A 478 -20.66 3.57 -23.18
C ALA A 478 -20.75 4.64 -24.27
N LEU A 479 -21.19 5.86 -23.91
CA LEU A 479 -21.29 7.00 -24.82
C LEU A 479 -19.93 7.52 -25.29
N LEU A 480 -18.96 7.60 -24.37
CA LEU A 480 -17.62 8.11 -24.66
C LEU A 480 -16.68 7.03 -25.20
N GLY A 481 -17.02 5.75 -25.04
CA GLY A 481 -16.15 4.60 -25.31
C GLY A 481 -15.60 4.55 -26.72
N GLY A 482 -16.43 4.87 -27.72
CA GLY A 482 -16.01 4.93 -29.12
C GLY A 482 -14.88 5.96 -29.37
N LYS A 483 -14.92 7.12 -28.69
CA LYS A 483 -13.86 8.13 -28.75
C LYS A 483 -12.68 7.73 -27.88
N VAL A 484 -12.91 7.29 -26.65
CA VAL A 484 -11.85 6.92 -25.69
C VAL A 484 -10.96 5.79 -26.23
N MET A 485 -11.52 4.82 -26.95
CA MET A 485 -10.75 3.75 -27.59
C MET A 485 -9.77 4.25 -28.66
N THR A 486 -10.13 5.30 -29.41
CA THR A 486 -9.22 5.93 -30.39
C THR A 486 -8.09 6.71 -29.69
N TRP A 487 -8.37 7.32 -28.54
CA TRP A 487 -7.36 8.04 -27.74
C TRP A 487 -6.44 7.09 -26.96
N LEU A 488 -6.93 5.94 -26.48
CA LEU A 488 -6.15 4.94 -25.75
C LEU A 488 -5.04 4.31 -26.60
N ALA A 489 -5.28 4.10 -27.90
CA ALA A 489 -4.28 3.58 -28.83
C ALA A 489 -3.06 4.52 -29.02
N LEU A 490 -3.22 5.82 -28.79
CA LEU A 490 -2.14 6.82 -28.83
C LEU A 490 -1.33 6.90 -27.52
N TYR A 491 -1.81 6.28 -26.44
CA TYR A 491 -1.45 6.61 -25.05
C TYR A 491 -0.39 5.69 -24.41
N GLU A 492 -0.04 4.58 -25.05
CA GLU A 492 0.90 3.58 -24.51
C GLU A 492 2.28 4.18 -24.14
N LYS A 493 2.67 5.28 -24.80
CA LYS A 493 3.97 5.94 -24.62
C LYS A 493 4.07 6.92 -23.43
N TYR A 494 2.95 7.44 -22.90
CA TYR A 494 2.95 8.55 -21.92
C TYR A 494 2.19 8.28 -20.61
N SER A 495 1.62 7.09 -20.45
CA SER A 495 0.72 6.70 -19.35
C SER A 495 1.25 7.04 -17.95
N TRP A 496 2.52 6.73 -17.64
CA TRP A 496 3.08 6.92 -16.30
C TRP A 496 3.27 8.40 -15.91
N ARG A 497 3.61 9.28 -16.86
CA ARG A 497 3.82 10.72 -16.59
C ARG A 497 2.52 11.43 -16.25
N ILE A 498 1.45 11.06 -16.96
CA ILE A 498 0.11 11.61 -16.74
C ILE A 498 -0.46 11.12 -15.42
N LEU A 499 -0.25 9.84 -15.08
CA LEU A 499 -0.61 9.30 -13.77
C LEU A 499 0.13 10.00 -12.62
N MET A 500 1.43 10.28 -12.77
CA MET A 500 2.19 11.04 -11.77
C MET A 500 1.70 12.49 -11.63
N ALA A 501 1.41 13.18 -12.74
CA ALA A 501 0.89 14.54 -12.71
C ALA A 501 -0.51 14.60 -12.06
N LEU A 502 -1.38 13.64 -12.38
CA LEU A 502 -2.71 13.53 -11.79
C LEU A 502 -2.61 13.21 -10.28
N ALA A 503 -1.75 12.29 -9.88
CA ALA A 503 -1.52 11.95 -8.47
C ALA A 503 -0.99 13.15 -7.68
N MET A 504 -0.04 13.91 -8.25
CA MET A 504 0.47 15.15 -7.66
C MET A 504 -0.64 16.21 -7.57
N GLY A 505 -1.44 16.38 -8.62
CA GLY A 505 -2.59 17.30 -8.65
C GLY A 505 -3.62 16.98 -7.58
N LEU A 506 -4.00 15.71 -7.44
CA LEU A 506 -4.92 15.24 -6.40
C LEU A 506 -4.33 15.41 -4.99
N TRP A 507 -3.03 15.14 -4.82
CA TRP A 507 -2.34 15.36 -3.54
C TRP A 507 -2.31 16.84 -3.14
N LEU A 508 -2.00 17.74 -4.10
CA LEU A 508 -2.03 19.18 -3.89
C LEU A 508 -3.45 19.68 -3.58
N LEU A 509 -4.46 19.20 -4.31
CA LEU A 509 -5.86 19.50 -4.05
C LEU A 509 -6.25 19.10 -2.61
N ALA A 510 -5.92 17.89 -2.19
CA ALA A 510 -6.23 17.40 -0.85
C ALA A 510 -5.48 18.15 0.26
N ARG A 511 -4.23 18.55 0.01
CA ARG A 511 -3.36 19.20 1.01
C ARG A 511 -3.53 20.71 1.11
N LEU A 512 -3.92 21.38 0.02
CA LEU A 512 -3.99 22.84 -0.06
C LEU A 512 -5.42 23.34 -0.23
N VAL A 513 -6.22 22.71 -1.09
CA VAL A 513 -7.55 23.21 -1.45
C VAL A 513 -8.61 22.80 -0.42
N ILE A 514 -8.67 21.52 -0.05
CA ILE A 514 -9.66 21.03 0.93
C ILE A 514 -9.61 21.80 2.26
N PRO A 515 -8.43 22.08 2.86
CA PRO A 515 -8.38 22.83 4.11
C PRO A 515 -8.91 24.28 4.00
N LEU A 516 -8.92 24.90 2.81
CA LEU A 516 -9.42 26.27 2.63
C LEU A 516 -10.93 26.40 2.89
N PHE A 517 -11.69 25.31 2.77
CA PHE A 517 -13.14 25.32 3.01
C PHE A 517 -13.53 25.31 4.49
N SER A 518 -12.58 25.20 5.41
CA SER A 518 -12.85 25.25 6.85
C SER A 518 -12.11 26.41 7.52
N PHE A 519 -12.69 27.00 8.57
CA PHE A 519 -11.99 28.02 9.37
C PHE A 519 -10.67 27.48 9.95
N ARG A 520 -10.74 26.30 10.58
CA ARG A 520 -9.58 25.61 11.14
C ARG A 520 -8.50 25.32 10.10
N GLY A 521 -8.88 24.78 8.94
CA GLY A 521 -7.93 24.48 7.86
C GLY A 521 -7.26 25.74 7.30
N ARG A 522 -8.00 26.83 7.09
CA ARG A 522 -7.45 28.14 6.70
C ARG A 522 -6.42 28.64 7.72
N ARG A 523 -6.73 28.59 9.02
CA ARG A 523 -5.82 29.04 10.09
C ARG A 523 -4.59 28.14 10.24
N LEU A 524 -4.72 26.82 10.04
CA LEU A 524 -3.57 25.91 10.04
C LEU A 524 -2.69 26.05 8.79
N LEU A 525 -3.24 26.40 7.62
CA LEU A 525 -2.44 26.78 6.46
C LEU A 525 -1.68 28.08 6.71
N LEU A 526 -2.34 29.08 7.30
CA LEU A 526 -1.69 30.32 7.73
C LEU A 526 -0.58 30.05 8.76
N SER A 527 -0.78 29.10 9.69
CA SER A 527 0.25 28.65 10.63
C SER A 527 1.51 28.19 9.89
N LYS A 528 1.36 27.30 8.90
CA LYS A 528 2.49 26.80 8.09
C LYS A 528 3.20 27.93 7.37
N TRP A 529 2.45 28.84 6.74
CA TRP A 529 3.02 30.01 6.07
C TRP A 529 3.80 30.90 7.03
N ARG A 530 3.23 31.23 8.20
CA ARG A 530 3.90 32.06 9.22
C ARG A 530 5.15 31.40 9.78
N ARG A 531 5.14 30.08 10.00
CA ARG A 531 6.34 29.34 10.41
C ARG A 531 7.41 29.31 9.33
N LEU A 532 7.03 29.39 8.06
CA LEU A 532 7.98 29.49 6.95
C LEU A 532 8.61 30.89 6.88
N THR A 533 7.83 31.95 7.11
CA THR A 533 8.34 33.34 7.03
C THR A 533 9.00 33.84 8.31
N ARG A 534 8.66 33.27 9.48
CA ARG A 534 9.28 33.61 10.77
C ARG A 534 10.33 32.58 11.15
N TRP A 535 11.59 32.98 11.04
CA TRP A 535 12.74 32.12 11.30
C TRP A 535 12.80 31.57 12.73
N GLU A 536 12.19 32.24 13.72
CA GLU A 536 12.10 31.75 15.11
C GLU A 536 11.47 30.34 15.22
N PHE A 537 10.63 29.94 14.26
CA PHE A 537 9.96 28.64 14.24
C PHE A 537 10.60 27.61 13.29
N TRP A 538 11.73 27.95 12.68
CA TRP A 538 12.40 27.08 11.73
C TRP A 538 12.97 25.84 12.43
N PRO A 539 12.92 24.67 11.77
CA PRO A 539 13.54 23.47 12.31
C PRO A 539 15.06 23.61 12.38
N LEU A 540 15.69 22.84 13.28
CA LEU A 540 17.13 22.92 13.53
C LEU A 540 17.97 22.74 12.24
N TRP A 541 17.55 21.82 11.35
CA TRP A 541 18.26 21.54 10.10
C TRP A 541 18.27 22.73 9.13
N ALA A 542 17.29 23.63 9.21
CA ALA A 542 17.23 24.83 8.37
C ALA A 542 18.01 25.99 8.99
N PHE A 543 17.99 26.12 10.32
CA PHE A 543 18.60 27.25 11.02
C PHE A 543 20.10 27.07 11.31
N TYR A 544 20.55 25.91 11.82
CA TYR A 544 21.92 25.73 12.32
C TYR A 544 23.06 25.48 11.30
N PRO A 545 22.87 25.15 10.01
CA PRO A 545 23.99 24.87 9.11
C PRO A 545 25.09 25.96 9.08
N PRO A 546 24.79 27.27 9.06
CA PRO A 546 25.81 28.31 9.12
C PRO A 546 26.60 28.32 10.45
N VAL A 547 25.93 28.02 11.57
CA VAL A 547 26.55 27.96 12.90
C VAL A 547 27.50 26.76 12.98
N VAL A 548 27.07 25.60 12.48
CA VAL A 548 27.91 24.39 12.42
C VAL A 548 29.15 24.62 11.56
N ALA A 549 29.00 25.23 10.38
CA ALA A 549 30.13 25.58 9.51
C ALA A 549 31.14 26.49 10.22
N TYR A 550 30.67 27.46 10.99
CA TYR A 550 31.53 28.33 11.78
C TYR A 550 32.22 27.61 12.95
N CYS A 551 31.53 26.72 13.66
CA CYS A 551 32.15 25.88 14.68
C CYS A 551 33.24 24.96 14.11
N LEU A 552 33.05 24.42 12.90
CA LEU A 552 34.09 23.66 12.19
C LEU A 552 35.30 24.54 11.83
N TYR A 553 35.06 25.77 11.37
CA TYR A 553 36.14 26.76 11.17
C TYR A 553 36.92 27.03 12.45
N LEU A 554 36.24 27.27 13.58
CA LEU A 554 36.88 27.47 14.89
C LEU A 554 37.65 26.21 15.33
N ALA A 555 37.11 25.01 15.09
CA ALA A 555 37.81 23.78 15.37
C ALA A 555 39.12 23.63 14.59
N CYS A 556 39.13 24.02 13.32
CA CYS A 556 40.37 24.10 12.53
C CYS A 556 41.34 25.16 13.11
N LYS A 557 40.85 26.36 13.43
CA LYS A 557 41.64 27.46 14.00
C LYS A 557 42.34 27.06 15.30
N TYR A 558 41.64 26.38 16.21
CA TYR A 558 42.16 25.94 17.50
C TYR A 558 42.75 24.53 17.50
N ARG A 559 42.82 23.89 16.31
CA ARG A 559 43.32 22.52 16.10
C ARG A 559 42.68 21.50 17.04
N SER A 560 41.38 21.63 17.29
CA SER A 560 40.62 20.69 18.12
C SER A 560 39.12 20.83 17.87
N LEU A 561 38.47 19.71 17.58
CA LEU A 561 37.02 19.60 17.40
C LEU A 561 36.24 19.74 18.72
N THR A 562 36.89 19.61 19.87
CA THR A 562 36.22 19.53 21.19
C THR A 562 36.69 20.57 22.18
N VAL A 563 37.55 21.53 21.80
CA VAL A 563 38.16 22.48 22.75
C VAL A 563 37.14 23.31 23.54
N PHE A 564 35.98 23.62 22.96
CA PHE A 564 34.89 24.32 23.65
C PHE A 564 34.34 23.55 24.87
N THR A 565 34.50 22.22 24.92
CA THR A 565 34.11 21.41 26.09
C THR A 565 34.97 21.70 27.33
N ALA A 566 36.13 22.33 27.17
CA ALA A 566 36.96 22.83 28.26
C ALA A 566 36.56 24.24 28.74
N ALA A 567 35.47 24.83 28.21
CA ALA A 567 35.03 26.16 28.61
C ALA A 567 34.63 26.22 30.10
N ASN A 568 34.02 25.17 30.63
CA ASN A 568 33.64 25.05 32.04
C ASN A 568 34.24 23.78 32.67
N PRO A 569 35.47 23.83 33.21
CA PRO A 569 36.10 22.67 33.85
C PRO A 569 35.28 22.05 35.00
N ALA A 570 34.43 22.84 35.66
CA ALA A 570 33.62 22.39 36.79
C ALA A 570 32.33 21.66 36.38
N ILE A 571 31.99 21.65 35.10
CA ILE A 571 30.79 20.99 34.57
C ILE A 571 31.23 19.84 33.67
N PHE A 572 30.62 18.68 33.84
CA PHE A 572 30.91 17.50 33.00
C PHE A 572 30.82 17.85 31.51
N ALA A 573 31.89 17.55 30.77
CA ALA A 573 32.08 17.91 29.35
C ALA A 573 31.81 19.40 29.02
N GLY A 574 31.96 20.32 29.98
CA GLY A 574 31.68 21.75 29.81
C GLY A 574 30.19 22.12 29.78
N GLY A 575 29.30 21.15 30.02
CA GLY A 575 27.84 21.28 29.91
C GLY A 575 27.36 21.22 28.46
N VAL A 576 27.77 20.17 27.74
CA VAL A 576 27.33 19.93 26.36
C VAL A 576 25.94 19.32 26.33
N ILE A 577 25.77 18.12 26.88
CA ILE A 577 24.52 17.36 27.02
C ILE A 577 24.73 16.35 28.15
N GLY A 578 23.71 16.10 28.98
CA GLY A 578 23.70 14.99 29.94
C GLY A 578 24.26 15.34 31.31
N GLU A 579 24.49 16.62 31.60
CA GLU A 579 24.91 17.12 32.90
C GLU A 579 23.85 16.89 33.99
N SER A 580 24.30 16.61 35.21
CA SER A 580 23.46 16.58 36.40
C SER A 580 23.15 18.02 36.83
N LYS A 581 21.86 18.37 36.83
CA LYS A 581 21.38 19.70 37.25
C LYS A 581 21.63 19.93 38.73
N SER A 582 21.47 18.91 39.56
CA SER A 582 21.74 19.00 41.00
C SER A 582 23.23 19.19 41.29
N ALA A 583 24.13 18.59 40.50
CA ALA A 583 25.58 18.83 40.62
C ALA A 583 25.96 20.28 40.27
N ILE A 584 25.35 20.86 39.23
CA ILE A 584 25.56 22.27 38.86
C ILE A 584 25.03 23.21 39.94
N LEU A 585 23.82 22.94 40.47
CA LEU A 585 23.24 23.75 41.54
C LEU A 585 24.07 23.64 42.83
N ALA A 586 24.69 22.49 43.11
CA ALA A 586 25.59 22.32 44.25
C ALA A 586 26.86 23.16 44.11
N GLY A 587 27.36 23.35 42.88
CA GLY A 587 28.46 24.28 42.58
C GLY A 587 28.15 25.75 42.88
N LEU A 588 26.86 26.11 42.97
CA LEU A 588 26.38 27.43 43.36
C LEU A 588 25.99 27.52 44.84
N ALA A 589 26.28 26.52 45.66
CA ALA A 589 25.86 26.49 47.08
C ALA A 589 26.36 27.70 47.88
N ASN A 590 27.54 28.25 47.52
CA ASN A 590 28.13 29.42 48.17
C ASN A 590 27.52 30.77 47.71
N ALA A 591 26.55 30.75 46.79
CA ALA A 591 25.78 31.92 46.37
C ALA A 591 24.53 32.09 47.26
N ASP A 592 24.75 32.22 48.56
CA ASP A 592 23.72 32.21 49.60
C ASP A 592 22.58 33.19 49.28
N GLY A 593 21.35 32.68 49.36
CA GLY A 593 20.13 33.45 49.10
C GLY A 593 19.75 33.61 47.62
N TYR A 594 20.63 33.32 46.67
CA TYR A 594 20.35 33.50 45.24
C TYR A 594 19.99 32.21 44.49
N VAL A 595 20.08 31.02 45.09
CA VAL A 595 19.68 29.76 44.45
C VAL A 595 18.31 29.31 44.98
N ALA A 596 17.44 28.84 44.10
CA ALA A 596 16.17 28.25 44.50
C ALA A 596 16.41 26.93 45.25
N ARG A 597 15.86 26.83 46.47
CA ARG A 597 16.00 25.67 47.35
C ARG A 597 15.54 24.40 46.65
N TYR A 598 16.33 23.32 46.76
CA TYR A 598 16.06 22.07 46.07
C TYR A 598 16.57 20.85 46.86
N ARG A 599 16.08 19.66 46.49
CA ARG A 599 16.55 18.36 46.96
C ARG A 599 16.54 17.35 45.81
N LEU A 600 17.56 16.50 45.75
CA LEU A 600 17.62 15.39 44.82
C LEU A 600 16.94 14.16 45.46
N ILE A 601 16.02 13.54 44.73
CA ILE A 601 15.33 12.32 45.11
C ILE A 601 15.79 11.21 44.16
N SER A 602 16.37 10.15 44.73
CA SER A 602 16.86 9.00 43.97
C SER A 602 15.74 8.31 43.19
N GLY A 603 16.00 8.04 41.91
CA GLY A 603 15.11 7.32 41.01
C GLY A 603 15.06 5.81 41.25
N THR A 604 16.01 5.25 42.01
CA THR A 604 16.04 3.83 42.36
C THR A 604 15.15 3.49 43.56
N ALA A 605 14.71 4.50 44.32
CA ALA A 605 13.83 4.31 45.46
C ALA A 605 12.38 4.00 45.02
N PRO A 606 11.64 3.16 45.78
CA PRO A 606 10.21 2.96 45.58
C PRO A 606 9.43 4.28 45.59
N VAL A 607 8.36 4.37 44.78
CA VAL A 607 7.56 5.60 44.61
C VAL A 607 7.09 6.18 45.94
N GLU A 608 6.67 5.36 46.90
CA GLU A 608 6.25 5.84 48.23
C GLU A 608 7.39 6.49 49.03
N GLN A 609 8.61 5.96 48.97
CA GLN A 609 9.77 6.59 49.60
C GLN A 609 10.14 7.90 48.92
N ARG A 610 9.99 7.97 47.59
CA ARG A 610 10.17 9.23 46.82
C ARG A 610 9.14 10.28 47.22
N ILE A 611 7.87 9.90 47.42
CA ILE A 611 6.81 10.79 47.93
C ILE A 611 7.15 11.28 49.35
N GLN A 612 7.61 10.39 50.24
CA GLN A 612 8.07 10.79 51.58
C GLN A 612 9.23 11.79 51.51
N GLY A 613 10.17 11.62 50.58
CA GLY A 613 11.25 12.57 50.33
C GLY A 613 10.75 13.97 49.92
N VAL A 614 9.68 14.05 49.12
CA VAL A 614 9.00 15.33 48.79
C VAL A 614 8.34 15.93 50.04
N ARG A 615 7.63 15.12 50.84
CA ARG A 615 7.00 15.60 52.10
C ARG A 615 8.03 16.14 53.09
N ALA A 616 9.14 15.43 53.26
CA ALA A 616 10.24 15.86 54.12
C ALA A 616 10.84 17.19 53.64
N PHE A 617 11.04 17.35 52.32
CA PHE A 617 11.49 18.61 51.74
C PHE A 617 10.53 19.77 52.01
N LEU A 618 9.22 19.56 51.89
CA LEU A 618 8.21 20.57 52.19
C LEU A 618 8.23 20.98 53.67
N HIS A 619 8.29 19.99 54.58
CA HIS A 619 8.26 20.22 56.01
C HIS A 619 9.54 20.88 56.54
N GLU A 620 10.72 20.41 56.11
CA GLU A 620 12.00 20.94 56.58
C GLU A 620 12.27 22.39 56.14
N LEU A 621 11.68 22.83 55.01
CA LEU A 621 11.89 24.16 54.45
C LEU A 621 10.70 25.10 54.62
N ASP A 622 9.67 24.66 55.35
CA ASP A 622 8.39 25.36 55.55
C ASP A 622 7.78 25.85 54.22
N LEU A 623 7.65 24.91 53.27
CA LEU A 623 7.13 25.16 51.93
C LEU A 623 5.72 24.59 51.77
N THR A 624 4.89 25.30 51.02
CA THR A 624 3.56 24.86 50.57
C THR A 624 3.54 24.66 49.05
N PHE A 625 2.49 24.02 48.54
CA PHE A 625 2.28 23.94 47.09
C PHE A 625 1.96 25.34 46.53
N PRO A 626 2.44 25.66 45.30
CA PRO A 626 3.07 24.76 44.35
C PRO A 626 4.57 24.51 44.56
N ILE A 627 5.07 23.39 44.03
CA ILE A 627 6.50 23.07 43.91
C ILE A 627 6.86 22.65 42.48
N VAL A 628 8.14 22.56 42.15
CA VAL A 628 8.60 22.10 40.83
C VAL A 628 9.26 20.73 40.95
N LEU A 629 8.80 19.76 40.15
CA LEU A 629 9.48 18.49 39.93
C LEU A 629 10.12 18.49 38.53
N LYS A 630 11.40 18.09 38.46
CA LYS A 630 12.13 17.99 37.19
C LYS A 630 13.16 16.85 37.22
N PRO A 631 13.47 16.22 36.09
CA PRO A 631 14.55 15.22 36.03
C PRO A 631 15.91 15.88 36.30
N ASP A 632 16.80 15.14 36.97
CA ASP A 632 18.17 15.61 37.23
C ASP A 632 18.98 15.76 35.93
N VAL A 633 18.74 14.87 34.95
CA VAL A 633 19.32 14.95 33.62
C VAL A 633 18.20 15.11 32.59
N GLY A 634 18.20 16.22 31.85
CA GLY A 634 17.18 16.48 30.83
C GLY A 634 17.29 17.84 30.17
N GLN A 635 16.70 18.00 28.99
CA GLN A 635 16.84 19.20 28.15
C GLN A 635 15.50 19.84 27.80
N ARG A 636 15.52 21.15 27.49
CA ARG A 636 14.38 21.89 26.91
C ARG A 636 13.08 21.79 27.72
N GLY A 637 13.19 21.74 29.05
CA GLY A 637 12.04 21.61 29.95
C GLY A 637 11.33 20.25 29.89
N ALA A 638 11.88 19.24 29.22
CA ALA A 638 11.34 17.89 29.19
C ALA A 638 11.25 17.32 30.62
N GLY A 639 10.08 16.78 30.98
CA GLY A 639 9.82 16.29 32.33
C GLY A 639 9.67 17.37 33.41
N VAL A 640 9.73 18.66 33.11
CA VAL A 640 9.47 19.70 34.14
C VAL A 640 7.96 19.85 34.35
N ALA A 641 7.51 19.76 35.61
CA ALA A 641 6.12 19.94 36.02
C ALA A 641 6.03 20.87 37.24
N VAL A 642 5.04 21.77 37.23
CA VAL A 642 4.64 22.56 38.41
C VAL A 642 3.53 21.78 39.09
N ILE A 643 3.77 21.35 40.32
CA ILE A 643 2.92 20.46 41.08
C ILE A 643 2.15 21.27 42.12
N ARG A 644 0.81 21.16 42.11
CA ARG A 644 -0.10 21.93 42.95
C ARG A 644 -0.76 21.12 44.05
N SER A 645 -0.67 19.80 43.98
CA SER A 645 -1.26 18.89 44.95
C SER A 645 -0.39 17.65 45.15
N GLU A 646 -0.65 16.95 46.24
CA GLU A 646 0.03 15.68 46.52
C GLU A 646 -0.36 14.56 45.55
N GLU A 647 -1.57 14.59 45.01
CA GLU A 647 -2.02 13.66 43.97
C GLU A 647 -1.17 13.81 42.69
N GLU A 648 -0.92 15.05 42.28
CA GLU A 648 -0.04 15.35 41.14
C GLU A 648 1.42 14.89 41.37
N VAL A 649 1.93 14.95 42.62
CA VAL A 649 3.25 14.38 42.97
C VAL A 649 3.27 12.87 42.68
N ARG A 650 2.24 12.16 43.13
CA ARG A 650 2.12 10.71 42.96
C ARG A 650 2.08 10.31 41.50
N ASP A 651 1.29 11.02 40.69
CA ASP A 651 1.15 10.73 39.26
C ASP A 651 2.42 11.04 38.47
N TYR A 652 3.10 12.13 38.79
CA TYR A 652 4.39 12.46 38.19
C TYR A 652 5.45 11.39 38.50
N LEU A 653 5.62 11.01 39.78
CA LEU A 653 6.66 10.07 40.20
C LEU A 653 6.44 8.63 39.70
N ARG A 654 5.19 8.23 39.42
CA ARG A 654 4.88 6.95 38.74
C ARG A 654 5.42 6.89 37.31
N GLN A 655 5.52 8.04 36.64
CA GLN A 655 5.94 8.14 35.24
C GLN A 655 7.42 8.57 35.10
N ALA A 656 7.97 9.24 36.12
CA ALA A 656 9.33 9.75 36.11
C ALA A 656 10.38 8.63 36.22
N ALA A 657 11.14 8.45 35.14
CA ALA A 657 12.27 7.53 35.09
C ALA A 657 13.57 8.22 35.57
N GLY A 658 14.18 7.71 36.63
CA GLY A 658 15.47 8.20 37.16
C GLY A 658 15.35 9.30 38.22
N ASP A 659 16.49 9.89 38.55
CA ASP A 659 16.63 10.86 39.64
C ASP A 659 15.81 12.14 39.36
N THR A 660 15.15 12.64 40.40
CA THR A 660 14.21 13.77 40.31
C THR A 660 14.62 14.85 41.29
N ILE A 661 14.72 16.07 40.80
CA ILE A 661 14.88 17.25 41.64
C ILE A 661 13.49 17.74 42.04
N VAL A 662 13.28 17.87 43.36
CA VAL A 662 12.22 18.71 43.92
C VAL A 662 12.81 20.09 44.22
N GLN A 663 12.17 21.15 43.74
CA GLN A 663 12.62 22.53 43.86
C GLN A 663 11.47 23.43 44.28
N GLU A 664 11.76 24.46 45.11
CA GLU A 664 10.77 25.47 45.48
C GLU A 664 10.22 26.19 44.24
N TYR A 665 8.93 26.51 44.26
CA TYR A 665 8.34 27.32 43.20
C TYR A 665 8.61 28.79 43.48
N VAL A 666 9.36 29.44 42.58
CA VAL A 666 9.59 30.89 42.63
C VAL A 666 8.61 31.59 41.70
N ALA A 667 7.77 32.47 42.24
CA ALA A 667 6.84 33.28 41.46
C ALA A 667 7.51 34.53 40.87
N GLY A 668 6.83 35.20 39.94
CA GLY A 668 7.27 36.48 39.35
C GLY A 668 7.81 36.36 37.92
N HIS A 669 8.62 37.32 37.53
CA HIS A 669 9.21 37.43 36.19
C HIS A 669 10.34 36.42 36.00
N GLU A 670 10.49 35.88 34.79
CA GLU A 670 11.56 34.94 34.45
C GLU A 670 12.53 35.57 33.43
N PHE A 671 13.84 35.55 33.74
CA PHE A 671 14.90 36.06 32.89
C PHE A 671 15.96 35.01 32.61
N GLY A 672 16.47 34.97 31.38
CA GLY A 672 17.67 34.22 31.01
C GLY A 672 18.88 35.15 30.92
N VAL A 673 19.86 35.03 31.80
CA VAL A 673 21.08 35.86 31.83
C VAL A 673 22.27 35.05 31.34
N PHE A 674 22.82 35.43 30.19
CA PHE A 674 23.99 34.80 29.61
C PHE A 674 25.25 35.50 30.12
N TYR A 675 26.13 34.75 30.77
CA TYR A 675 27.36 35.24 31.38
C TYR A 675 28.59 34.57 30.76
N TYR A 676 29.67 35.33 30.65
CA TYR A 676 30.99 34.75 30.39
C TYR A 676 32.10 35.52 31.13
N ARG A 677 33.23 34.84 31.33
CA ARG A 677 34.47 35.42 31.86
C ARG A 677 35.65 34.67 31.25
N TYR A 678 36.62 35.40 30.70
CA TYR A 678 37.84 34.73 30.26
C TYR A 678 38.66 34.26 31.47
N PRO A 679 39.31 33.09 31.41
CA PRO A 679 40.10 32.58 32.53
C PRO A 679 41.17 33.54 33.05
N ASP A 680 41.73 34.41 32.20
CA ASP A 680 42.74 35.43 32.52
C ASP A 680 42.18 36.74 33.10
N GLN A 681 40.85 36.88 33.14
CA GLN A 681 40.17 38.06 33.65
C GLN A 681 39.63 37.86 35.07
N VAL A 682 39.67 38.93 35.85
CA VAL A 682 39.17 38.95 37.24
C VAL A 682 37.65 39.12 37.30
N GLN A 683 37.08 39.82 36.32
CA GLN A 683 35.66 40.15 36.22
C GLN A 683 35.09 39.61 34.90
N GLY A 684 33.89 39.05 34.95
CA GLY A 684 33.11 38.64 33.77
C GLY A 684 32.03 39.65 33.39
N GLU A 685 31.32 39.33 32.32
CA GLU A 685 30.33 40.21 31.70
C GLU A 685 29.02 39.46 31.40
N VAL A 686 27.90 40.19 31.44
CA VAL A 686 26.62 39.69 30.94
C VAL A 686 26.55 39.92 29.43
N PHE A 687 26.64 38.84 28.66
CA PHE A 687 26.60 38.84 27.19
C PHE A 687 25.21 39.18 26.63
N ALA A 688 24.16 38.60 27.22
CA ALA A 688 22.78 38.78 26.77
C ALA A 688 21.79 38.55 27.91
N ILE A 689 20.65 39.24 27.88
CA ILE A 689 19.52 39.01 28.79
C ILE A 689 18.28 38.69 27.95
N THR A 690 17.52 37.69 28.35
CA THR A 690 16.24 37.28 27.74
C THR A 690 15.11 37.50 28.73
N ASP A 691 14.12 38.32 28.40
CA ASP A 691 12.85 38.44 29.13
C ASP A 691 11.89 37.36 28.64
N LYS A 692 11.54 36.40 29.52
CA LYS A 692 10.71 35.24 29.16
C LYS A 692 9.28 35.47 29.65
N ARG A 693 8.34 35.53 28.70
CA ARG A 693 6.91 35.72 29.00
C ARG A 693 6.09 34.50 28.61
N PHE A 694 5.13 34.13 29.44
CA PHE A 694 4.18 33.08 29.08
C PHE A 694 3.21 33.61 28.02
N LEU A 695 2.88 32.76 27.07
CA LEU A 695 1.87 33.06 26.08
C LEU A 695 0.49 32.96 26.74
N THR A 696 -0.14 34.11 26.97
CA THR A 696 -1.51 34.21 27.47
C THR A 696 -2.44 34.66 26.36
N LEU A 697 -3.68 34.16 26.37
CA LEU A 697 -4.77 34.63 25.54
C LEU A 697 -5.79 35.34 26.43
N GLN A 698 -6.36 36.42 25.93
CA GLN A 698 -7.46 37.11 26.59
C GLN A 698 -8.80 36.54 26.11
N GLY A 699 -9.64 36.12 27.04
CA GLY A 699 -11.02 35.70 26.77
C GLY A 699 -11.87 36.87 26.30
N ASP A 700 -12.77 36.59 25.36
CA ASP A 700 -13.73 37.57 24.84
C ASP A 700 -15.19 37.23 25.16
N GLY A 701 -15.42 36.15 25.93
CA GLY A 701 -16.75 35.67 26.30
C GLY A 701 -17.59 35.11 25.16
N ARG A 702 -17.03 34.95 23.94
CA ARG A 702 -17.78 34.52 22.75
C ARG A 702 -17.14 33.34 22.02
N ARG A 703 -15.81 33.35 21.86
CA ARG A 703 -15.06 32.33 21.12
C ARG A 703 -14.56 31.23 22.05
N THR A 704 -14.54 30.02 21.51
CA THR A 704 -13.92 28.87 22.20
C THR A 704 -12.41 29.05 22.32
N LEU A 705 -11.79 28.35 23.27
CA LEU A 705 -10.32 28.34 23.41
C LEU A 705 -9.62 27.87 22.10
N GLU A 706 -10.17 26.90 21.37
CA GLU A 706 -9.67 26.51 20.03
C GLU A 706 -9.67 27.70 19.05
N GLU A 707 -10.78 28.44 18.99
CA GLU A 707 -10.90 29.60 18.09
C GLU A 707 -9.97 30.75 18.50
N LEU A 708 -9.78 30.99 19.80
CA LEU A 708 -8.84 31.99 20.30
C LEU A 708 -7.40 31.61 19.96
N ILE A 709 -6.98 30.35 20.17
CA ILE A 709 -5.66 29.84 19.78
C ILE A 709 -5.43 29.97 18.27
N LEU A 710 -6.43 29.60 17.46
CA LEU A 710 -6.30 29.66 16.01
C LEU A 710 -6.34 31.10 15.49
N SER A 711 -7.02 32.02 16.18
CA SER A 711 -7.13 33.44 15.79
C SER A 711 -5.90 34.25 16.16
N ASP A 712 -5.23 33.93 17.28
CA ASP A 712 -4.05 34.65 17.72
C ASP A 712 -2.86 34.49 16.75
N ASN A 713 -2.12 35.58 16.52
CA ASN A 713 -1.06 35.62 15.52
C ASN A 713 0.19 34.85 15.91
N ARG A 714 0.39 34.54 17.20
CA ARG A 714 1.53 33.79 17.71
C ARG A 714 1.13 32.37 18.09
N ALA A 715 0.06 32.19 18.86
CA ALA A 715 -0.43 30.87 19.29
C ALA A 715 -0.75 29.97 18.09
N VAL A 716 -1.25 30.53 16.98
CA VAL A 716 -1.52 29.75 15.76
C VAL A 716 -0.26 29.09 15.19
N CYS A 717 0.93 29.69 15.36
CA CYS A 717 2.21 29.10 14.90
C CYS A 717 2.57 27.83 15.67
N MET A 718 1.99 27.65 16.86
CA MET A 718 2.15 26.47 17.70
C MET A 718 0.83 25.74 17.94
N ALA A 719 -0.18 25.97 17.10
CA ALA A 719 -1.52 25.41 17.25
C ALA A 719 -1.52 23.88 17.49
N PRO A 720 -0.78 23.03 16.78
CA PRO A 720 -0.79 21.58 17.05
C PRO A 720 -0.42 21.24 18.50
N PHE A 721 0.58 21.92 19.07
CA PHE A 721 1.02 21.71 20.45
C PHE A 721 -0.03 22.21 21.46
N HIS A 722 -0.54 23.43 21.27
CA HIS A 722 -1.54 24.00 22.19
C HIS A 722 -2.88 23.25 22.14
N LEU A 723 -3.32 22.82 20.95
CA LEU A 723 -4.55 22.05 20.80
C LEU A 723 -4.45 20.66 21.44
N GLU A 724 -3.29 20.01 21.38
CA GLU A 724 -3.07 18.73 22.05
C GLU A 724 -2.98 18.93 23.58
N LYS A 725 -2.26 19.95 24.05
CA LYS A 725 -2.12 20.25 25.48
C LYS A 725 -3.45 20.57 26.14
N HIS A 726 -4.30 21.37 25.50
CA HIS A 726 -5.57 21.86 26.06
C HIS A 726 -6.79 21.04 25.62
N GLN A 727 -6.60 19.79 25.16
CA GLN A 727 -7.63 18.99 24.51
C GLN A 727 -8.94 18.87 25.32
N GLN A 728 -8.86 18.87 26.65
CA GLN A 728 -10.02 18.75 27.55
C GLN A 728 -10.91 20.02 27.60
N GLY A 729 -10.32 21.21 27.42
CA GLY A 729 -11.02 22.50 27.53
C GLY A 729 -11.14 23.29 26.22
N LEU A 730 -10.83 22.68 25.06
CA LEU A 730 -10.79 23.41 23.77
C LEU A 730 -12.11 24.08 23.38
N PHE A 731 -13.24 23.53 23.82
CA PHE A 731 -14.58 24.03 23.49
C PHE A 731 -15.17 24.92 24.59
N GLU A 732 -14.43 25.19 25.67
CA GLU A 732 -14.82 26.15 26.69
C GLU A 732 -14.66 27.58 26.15
N ILE A 733 -15.51 28.49 26.63
CA ILE A 733 -15.51 29.91 26.26
C ILE A 733 -14.98 30.70 27.46
N PRO A 734 -13.72 31.17 27.43
CA PRO A 734 -13.17 31.97 28.52
C PRO A 734 -13.94 33.29 28.68
N ALA A 735 -14.12 33.73 29.93
CA ALA A 735 -14.85 34.95 30.24
C ALA A 735 -14.16 36.19 29.67
N ALA A 736 -14.93 37.25 29.40
CA ALA A 736 -14.38 38.49 28.86
C ALA A 736 -13.34 39.08 29.84
N GLY A 737 -12.11 39.28 29.37
CA GLY A 737 -10.99 39.81 30.17
C GLY A 737 -10.19 38.75 30.95
N GLU A 738 -10.65 37.50 31.00
CA GLU A 738 -9.92 36.38 31.60
C GLU A 738 -8.60 36.14 30.86
N GLN A 739 -7.50 35.94 31.60
CA GLN A 739 -6.18 35.64 31.03
C GLN A 739 -5.90 34.14 31.09
N VAL A 740 -5.98 33.47 29.95
CA VAL A 740 -5.73 32.03 29.82
C VAL A 740 -4.27 31.80 29.41
N ALA A 741 -3.44 31.33 30.34
CA ALA A 741 -2.06 30.95 30.03
C ALA A 741 -2.02 29.63 29.24
N LEU A 742 -1.53 29.67 28.01
CA LEU A 742 -1.38 28.46 27.19
C LEU A 742 -0.21 27.58 27.66
N VAL A 743 0.74 28.18 28.38
CA VAL A 743 1.99 27.57 28.84
C VAL A 743 2.29 28.00 30.27
N GLU A 744 2.90 27.12 31.04
CA GLU A 744 3.23 27.36 32.46
C GLU A 744 4.75 27.44 32.69
N LEU A 745 5.54 27.28 31.63
CA LEU A 745 7.01 27.22 31.67
C LEU A 745 7.60 28.18 30.65
N GLY A 746 8.69 28.85 31.04
CA GLY A 746 9.44 29.81 30.22
C GLY A 746 10.30 29.16 29.14
N THR A 747 9.77 28.19 28.40
CA THR A 747 10.51 27.50 27.33
C THR A 747 9.95 27.83 25.96
N HIS A 748 10.80 28.33 25.05
CA HIS A 748 10.40 28.74 23.70
C HIS A 748 9.72 27.62 22.91
N CYS A 749 10.27 26.39 22.94
CA CYS A 749 9.68 25.25 22.23
C CYS A 749 8.32 24.80 22.76
N ARG A 750 7.88 25.32 23.92
CA ARG A 750 6.55 25.11 24.49
C ARG A 750 5.62 26.30 24.25
N GLY A 751 6.11 27.43 23.76
CA GLY A 751 5.30 28.59 23.36
C GLY A 751 5.59 29.87 24.15
N ALA A 752 6.54 29.86 25.10
CA ALA A 752 6.96 31.09 25.77
C ALA A 752 7.55 32.08 24.75
N VAL A 753 7.29 33.36 24.96
CA VAL A 753 7.81 34.45 24.13
C VAL A 753 9.08 34.98 24.77
N PHE A 754 10.15 35.05 23.99
CA PHE A 754 11.44 35.57 24.43
C PHE A 754 11.61 36.97 23.86
N TYR A 755 11.95 37.94 24.70
CA TYR A 755 12.25 39.30 24.30
C TYR A 755 13.70 39.64 24.66
N ASP A 756 14.32 40.54 23.89
CA ASP A 756 15.63 41.08 24.20
C ASP A 756 15.54 41.94 25.48
N GLY A 757 16.21 41.45 26.53
CA GLY A 757 16.27 42.06 27.85
C GLY A 757 17.43 43.03 28.03
N SER A 758 18.15 43.43 26.98
CA SER A 758 19.27 44.39 27.07
C SER A 758 18.88 45.69 27.81
N ARG A 759 17.64 46.15 27.67
CA ARG A 759 17.08 47.32 28.40
C ARG A 759 17.04 47.18 29.93
N VAL A 760 17.15 45.96 30.45
CA VAL A 760 17.12 45.68 31.90
C VAL A 760 18.50 45.38 32.47
N LYS A 761 19.55 45.39 31.62
CA LYS A 761 20.95 45.24 32.05
C LYS A 761 21.40 46.48 32.80
N THR A 762 21.95 46.29 34.01
CA THR A 762 22.54 47.35 34.83
C THR A 762 23.93 46.92 35.34
N PRO A 763 24.83 47.88 35.66
CA PRO A 763 26.12 47.56 36.29
C PRO A 763 26.00 46.86 37.66
N GLN A 764 24.90 47.09 38.39
CA GLN A 764 24.59 46.42 39.65
C GLN A 764 24.31 44.94 39.42
N LEU A 765 23.37 44.63 38.51
CA LEU A 765 23.04 43.25 38.15
C LEU A 765 24.26 42.49 37.64
N GLU A 766 25.07 43.10 36.76
CA GLU A 766 26.27 42.45 36.22
C GLU A 766 27.28 42.09 37.32
N ARG A 767 27.51 42.98 38.30
CA ARG A 767 28.37 42.71 39.46
C ARG A 767 27.85 41.56 40.33
N VAL A 768 26.54 41.47 40.53
CA VAL A 768 25.93 40.37 41.31
C VAL A 768 26.06 39.05 40.56
N ILE A 769 25.76 39.03 39.26
CA ILE A 769 25.91 37.81 38.43
C ILE A 769 27.36 37.36 38.37
N ASP A 770 28.33 38.29 38.24
CA ASP A 770 29.76 37.96 38.30
C ASP A 770 30.14 37.36 39.65
N ARG A 771 29.68 37.95 40.76
CA ARG A 771 29.93 37.41 42.11
C ARG A 771 29.39 36.00 42.27
N ILE A 772 28.14 35.75 41.84
CA ILE A 772 27.52 34.42 41.87
C ILE A 772 28.34 33.45 41.01
N SER A 773 28.72 33.85 39.80
CA SER A 773 29.49 33.01 38.88
C SER A 773 30.86 32.64 39.43
N ARG A 774 31.52 33.58 40.13
CA ARG A 774 32.82 33.36 40.78
C ARG A 774 32.77 32.41 41.98
N SER A 775 31.61 32.26 42.62
CA SER A 775 31.42 31.28 43.70
C SER A 775 31.52 29.84 43.22
N PHE A 776 31.29 29.61 41.92
CA PHE A 776 31.43 28.31 41.28
C PHE A 776 32.81 28.19 40.61
N ALA A 777 33.79 27.69 41.37
CA ALA A 777 35.16 27.53 40.88
C ALA A 777 35.21 26.63 39.64
N GLY A 778 35.75 27.14 38.52
CA GLY A 778 35.80 26.45 37.23
C GLY A 778 34.57 26.64 36.34
N PHE A 779 33.69 27.59 36.65
CA PHE A 779 32.64 28.08 35.75
C PHE A 779 33.06 29.41 35.10
N TYR A 780 32.86 29.51 33.78
CA TYR A 780 33.29 30.66 32.97
C TYR A 780 32.30 31.07 31.89
N PHE A 781 31.34 30.21 31.51
CA PHE A 781 30.49 30.46 30.36
C PHE A 781 29.16 29.72 30.47
N GLY A 782 28.03 30.43 30.45
CA GLY A 782 26.74 29.78 30.49
C GLY A 782 25.56 30.72 30.67
N ARG A 783 24.37 30.13 30.76
CA ARG A 783 23.10 30.86 30.94
C ARG A 783 22.43 30.51 32.27
N TYR A 784 22.22 31.53 33.08
CA TYR A 784 21.36 31.50 34.26
C TYR A 784 19.90 31.68 33.84
N ASP A 785 19.02 30.82 34.32
CA ASP A 785 17.58 31.05 34.31
C ASP A 785 17.19 31.50 35.72
N ILE A 786 16.65 32.72 35.81
CA ILE A 786 16.40 33.45 37.06
C ILE A 786 14.93 33.80 37.16
N ARG A 787 14.37 33.72 38.37
CA ARG A 787 13.07 34.30 38.71
C ARG A 787 13.17 35.39 39.75
N THR A 788 12.35 36.42 39.60
CA THR A 788 12.38 37.65 40.40
C THR A 788 10.97 38.17 40.63
N PRO A 789 10.63 38.64 41.84
CA PRO A 789 9.30 39.15 42.14
C PRO A 789 8.97 40.42 41.35
N SER A 790 9.96 41.29 41.13
CA SER A 790 9.77 42.52 40.36
C SER A 790 10.93 42.80 39.41
N LEU A 791 10.68 43.68 38.43
CA LEU A 791 11.72 44.20 37.53
C LEU A 791 12.73 45.09 38.26
N ALA A 792 12.30 45.79 39.31
CA ALA A 792 13.17 46.67 40.09
C ALA A 792 14.23 45.85 40.85
N ASP A 793 13.79 44.79 41.54
CA ASP A 793 14.67 43.83 42.23
C ASP A 793 15.71 43.24 41.27
N PHE A 794 15.26 42.83 40.07
CA PHE A 794 16.16 42.28 39.06
C PHE A 794 17.24 43.28 38.61
N LYS A 795 16.85 44.54 38.37
CA LYS A 795 17.80 45.60 37.99
C LYS A 795 18.76 45.97 39.12
N ALA A 796 18.32 45.87 40.38
CA ALA A 796 19.16 46.09 41.55
C ALA A 796 20.12 44.91 41.81
N GLY A 797 19.79 43.72 41.30
CA GLY A 797 20.52 42.48 41.62
C GLY A 797 20.11 41.92 42.98
N GLU A 798 18.88 42.19 43.42
CA GLU A 798 18.32 41.83 44.72
C GLU A 798 17.15 40.85 44.55
N ASN A 799 16.82 40.10 45.60
CA ASN A 799 15.60 39.27 45.72
C ASN A 799 15.26 38.33 44.55
N PHE A 800 16.24 37.90 43.76
CA PHE A 800 16.04 36.94 42.68
C PHE A 800 16.61 35.56 43.03
N LYS A 801 16.06 34.52 42.38
CA LYS A 801 16.48 33.14 42.54
C LYS A 801 16.88 32.53 41.20
N VAL A 802 18.07 31.95 41.13
CA VAL A 802 18.54 31.07 40.06
C VAL A 802 17.81 29.74 40.18
N ILE A 803 17.03 29.40 39.16
CA ILE A 803 16.29 28.14 39.08
C ILE A 803 17.05 27.07 38.29
N GLU A 804 17.92 27.49 37.35
CA GLU A 804 18.73 26.61 36.50
C GLU A 804 19.98 27.36 36.00
N LEU A 805 21.09 26.65 35.86
CA LEU A 805 22.32 27.14 35.21
C LEU A 805 22.70 26.13 34.12
N ASN A 806 22.93 26.63 32.90
CA ASN A 806 23.24 25.82 31.73
C ASN A 806 24.68 26.11 31.25
N GLY A 807 25.38 25.09 30.75
CA GLY A 807 26.79 25.20 30.32
C GLY A 807 26.99 25.68 28.87
N VAL A 808 28.01 25.14 28.20
CA VAL A 808 28.55 25.68 26.94
C VAL A 808 27.59 25.62 25.74
N THR A 809 26.63 24.69 25.73
CA THR A 809 25.63 24.57 24.67
C THR A 809 24.37 25.40 24.92
N SER A 810 24.31 26.10 26.05
CA SER A 810 23.24 27.06 26.28
C SER A 810 23.32 28.18 25.24
N GLU A 811 22.17 28.62 24.74
CA GLU A 811 22.11 29.69 23.75
C GLU A 811 21.70 31.00 24.40
N ALA A 812 22.22 32.11 23.86
CA ALA A 812 21.69 33.44 24.09
C ALA A 812 20.27 33.54 23.51
N THR A 813 19.29 33.12 24.29
CA THR A 813 17.89 32.95 23.87
C THR A 813 17.20 34.26 23.47
N SER A 814 17.82 35.42 23.73
CA SER A 814 17.34 36.72 23.27
C SER A 814 17.33 36.84 21.76
N ILE A 815 18.08 35.99 21.04
CA ILE A 815 18.01 35.94 19.57
C ILE A 815 16.57 35.72 19.08
N TYR A 816 15.75 34.95 19.80
CA TYR A 816 14.37 34.62 19.45
C TYR A 816 13.37 35.77 19.65
N ASP A 817 13.84 36.98 19.97
CA ASP A 817 12.97 38.17 19.93
C ASP A 817 12.32 38.30 18.54
N PRO A 818 10.98 38.44 18.45
CA PRO A 818 10.29 38.60 17.17
C PRO A 818 10.75 39.78 16.31
N SER A 819 11.39 40.79 16.93
CA SER A 819 11.98 41.94 16.24
C SER A 819 13.36 41.68 15.66
N ASN A 820 14.02 40.58 16.04
CA ASN A 820 15.36 40.24 15.53
C ASN A 820 15.31 39.69 14.10
N SER A 821 16.25 40.15 13.28
CA SER A 821 16.52 39.55 11.97
C SER A 821 17.34 38.27 12.10
N LEU A 822 17.21 37.38 11.12
CA LEU A 822 18.00 36.14 11.03
C LEU A 822 19.51 36.43 11.09
N TRP A 823 19.97 37.50 10.44
CA TRP A 823 21.37 37.93 10.46
C TRP A 823 21.85 38.36 11.85
N ARG A 824 20.99 39.04 12.62
CA ARG A 824 21.30 39.41 14.01
C ARG A 824 21.45 38.16 14.87
N ALA A 825 20.55 37.20 14.72
CA ALA A 825 20.61 35.92 15.43
C ALA A 825 21.91 35.15 15.14
N TYR A 826 22.29 35.04 13.86
CA TYR A 826 23.57 34.43 13.50
C TYR A 826 24.76 35.18 14.10
N ARG A 827 24.82 36.50 13.98
CA ARG A 827 25.92 37.29 14.55
C ARG A 827 26.12 37.01 16.04
N VAL A 828 25.04 36.97 16.82
CA VAL A 828 25.08 36.68 18.26
C VAL A 828 25.58 35.27 18.52
N LEU A 829 25.07 34.26 17.81
CA LEU A 829 25.51 32.87 17.97
C LEU A 829 26.96 32.64 17.54
N LEU A 830 27.40 33.25 16.44
CA LEU A 830 28.80 33.16 16.00
C LEU A 830 29.73 33.81 17.03
N GLN A 831 29.35 34.96 17.60
CA GLN A 831 30.10 35.59 18.68
C GLN A 831 30.15 34.72 19.94
N GLN A 832 29.00 34.15 20.34
CA GLN A 832 28.90 33.23 21.47
C GLN A 832 29.86 32.04 21.31
N TRP A 833 29.83 31.36 20.16
CA TRP A 833 30.71 30.22 19.90
C TRP A 833 32.18 30.61 19.82
N ARG A 834 32.51 31.80 19.29
CA ARG A 834 33.87 32.31 19.32
C ARG A 834 34.41 32.42 20.75
N ILE A 835 33.62 33.02 21.65
CA ILE A 835 33.95 33.18 23.07
C ILE A 835 34.14 31.80 23.74
N ALA A 836 33.23 30.85 23.50
CA ALA A 836 33.33 29.50 24.08
C ALA A 836 34.62 28.76 23.67
N PHE A 837 35.01 28.87 22.39
CA PHE A 837 36.26 28.29 21.90
C PHE A 837 37.50 29.01 22.46
N GLU A 838 37.46 30.33 22.62
CA GLU A 838 38.55 31.13 23.21
C GLU A 838 38.77 30.77 24.69
N ILE A 839 37.70 30.70 25.49
CA ILE A 839 37.75 30.26 26.90
C ILE A 839 38.27 28.83 27.00
N GLY A 840 37.74 27.91 26.18
CA GLY A 840 38.20 26.52 26.14
C GLY A 840 39.68 26.39 25.77
N ALA A 841 40.17 27.22 24.85
CA ALA A 841 41.58 27.24 24.46
C ALA A 841 42.49 27.76 25.59
N GLN A 842 42.07 28.80 26.31
CA GLN A 842 42.79 29.30 27.49
C GLN A 842 42.83 28.26 28.62
N ASN A 843 41.71 27.61 28.92
CA ASN A 843 41.66 26.54 29.92
C ASN A 843 42.52 25.34 29.51
N ARG A 844 42.54 24.98 28.22
CA ARG A 844 43.45 23.96 27.70
C ARG A 844 44.92 24.33 27.89
N ALA A 845 45.28 25.60 27.65
CA ALA A 845 46.64 26.09 27.91
C ALA A 845 47.03 26.03 29.41
N ARG A 846 46.04 26.02 30.31
CA ARG A 846 46.20 25.85 31.77
C ARG A 846 46.13 24.40 32.25
N GLY A 847 46.13 23.43 31.34
CA GLY A 847 46.16 22.00 31.66
C GLY A 847 44.80 21.31 31.72
N VAL A 848 43.68 22.00 31.45
CA VAL A 848 42.35 21.36 31.36
C VAL A 848 42.27 20.52 30.09
N LYS A 849 41.92 19.24 30.23
CA LYS A 849 41.74 18.35 29.08
C LYS A 849 40.32 18.50 28.51
N PRO A 850 40.16 18.85 27.22
CA PRO A 850 38.86 18.80 26.56
C PRO A 850 38.34 17.35 26.49
N ALA A 851 37.02 17.19 26.39
CA ALA A 851 36.39 15.89 26.18
C ALA A 851 36.90 15.23 24.89
N SER A 852 36.95 13.90 24.87
CA SER A 852 37.37 13.16 23.68
C SER A 852 36.30 13.22 22.58
N LEU A 853 36.68 13.04 21.31
CA LEU A 853 35.71 12.99 20.21
C LEU A 853 34.70 11.84 20.39
N ARG A 854 35.15 10.69 20.92
CA ARG A 854 34.28 9.53 21.22
C ARG A 854 33.24 9.87 22.29
N GLU A 855 33.66 10.58 23.33
CA GLU A 855 32.80 11.03 24.42
C GLU A 855 31.78 12.05 23.90
N LEU A 856 32.20 13.03 23.11
CA LEU A 856 31.29 13.99 22.46
C LEU A 856 30.24 13.29 21.57
N LEU A 857 30.66 12.33 20.73
CA LEU A 857 29.74 11.58 19.88
C LEU A 857 28.73 10.76 20.68
N ARG A 858 29.14 10.15 21.81
CA ARG A 858 28.23 9.42 22.72
C ARG A 858 27.20 10.34 23.36
N LEU A 859 27.61 11.53 23.79
CA LEU A 859 26.70 12.53 24.38
C LEU A 859 25.68 13.04 23.35
N LEU A 860 26.09 13.24 22.10
CA LEU A 860 25.20 13.66 21.02
C LEU A 860 24.25 12.54 20.55
N SER A 861 24.65 11.26 20.67
CA SER A 861 23.81 10.12 20.28
C SER A 861 22.79 9.70 21.35
N GLY A 862 22.82 10.29 22.55
CA GLY A 862 21.91 9.95 23.66
C GLY A 862 22.14 8.57 24.28
N ALA A 863 23.29 7.94 24.03
CA ALA A 863 23.63 6.63 24.60
C ALA A 863 24.06 6.81 26.07
N LYS A 864 23.35 6.15 27.00
CA LYS A 864 23.74 6.15 28.42
C LYS A 864 25.15 5.58 28.60
N PRO A 865 25.95 6.08 29.56
CA PRO A 865 27.20 5.43 29.93
C PRO A 865 26.90 3.99 30.38
N GLN A 866 27.56 3.03 29.75
CA GLN A 866 27.75 1.72 30.36
C GLN A 866 28.74 1.92 31.50
N ASN A 867 28.24 1.83 32.73
CA ASN A 867 29.09 1.45 33.86
C ASN A 867 29.19 -0.07 33.89
#